data_AF-A0A3M1XM46-F1
#
_entry.id   AF-A0A3M1XM46-F1
#
_cell.length_a   1.000
_cell.length_b   1.000
_cell.length_c   1.000
_cell.angle_alpha   90.00
_cell.angle_beta   90.00
_cell.angle_gamma   90.00
#
_symmetry.space_group_name_H-M   'P 1'
#
loop_
_entity.id
_entity.type
_entity.pdbx_description
1 polymer ?
#
loop_
_entity_poly.entity_id
_entity_poly.type
_entity_poly.pdbx_seq_one_letter_code
_entity_poly.pdbx_strand_id
1 'polypeptide(L)'
;MSRKKKEATTVTSDESQNNKTARTTDEESEKPKTPSARRASSRRNNRASKAAASASEANAPPPASPADGSWKRVDLHIHTPASHDYEEPSATYLDILKQAERRGLSIIAFTDHNTVNGYRNMMNEIEHLEYLEKLDRIRPDELARLNEYRRLLKKILVLPGFEFTATFGFHILGIFSPDKPLRDIEHILIDLRVPGQALDKGLSEAGATSDVLQAYAAIDEAGGIAIAAHANSSNGIAMRGRDLGGQTRIAFTQDPHLHAIEFTDLDRGRYSSAHLFTGIKPEYPRRMLAIQGSDAHRLAASAENAKRLGVGERATEIQLDEVSFEALRNVFLSQDFSRVRPVFDVLDLPDDELVKARERGPSATVAFYASLPKRGDRFAAVLRDICAMANGEGGNIIIGCDAKPSKKAPGISDARDALQKLALEMEKRITPKLPAPVQVRTLDGANVLHIQVPRGEDAPYVLDGAHFFVRADAESRPATRDEIVAIARRGYEKLRPQEPRPLAPQPQPDRRQQQPSQPPPERRQPEPRKSQPPLQQQHKQRPPQQSRPTAKPQQPPAQRERRDKSQHAEPTSVTIAAQPLLAESNGALALPGMPKTGVQVLSMEERNGVIYFTVRDLRNNSIIRNVTMKSARDLWHYAITQFADHPSGPEEVEWQGDRAVLTREMRAGKMRSDLAIRDANGKVVVFYGVTDDGLDERWRELIAAFSARGGASRNALPSGAGDKPPTPVEDKADAD
;
A
#
# COMPACT_ATOMS: atom_id res chain seq x y z
N MET A 1 -61.59 -32.68 1.50
CA MET A 1 -62.87 -32.04 1.13
C MET A 1 -62.61 -30.97 0.06
N SER A 2 -63.64 -30.54 -0.69
CA SER A 2 -63.78 -29.27 -1.48
C SER A 2 -62.65 -28.22 -1.42
N ARG A 3 -62.21 -27.46 -2.45
CA ARG A 3 -62.52 -27.18 -3.90
C ARG A 3 -61.25 -26.45 -4.47
N LYS A 4 -61.05 -25.99 -5.73
CA LYS A 4 -61.87 -25.89 -6.98
C LYS A 4 -60.98 -25.93 -8.27
N LYS A 5 -61.26 -26.90 -9.15
CA LYS A 5 -61.03 -27.02 -10.61
C LYS A 5 -61.03 -25.71 -11.46
N LYS A 6 -60.09 -25.56 -12.43
CA LYS A 6 -60.36 -25.34 -13.89
C LYS A 6 -59.10 -25.22 -14.79
N GLU A 7 -59.24 -25.67 -16.04
CA GLU A 7 -58.30 -25.54 -17.17
C GLU A 7 -58.97 -24.78 -18.35
N ALA A 8 -58.15 -24.21 -19.27
CA ALA A 8 -58.39 -23.92 -20.71
C ALA A 8 -57.22 -23.05 -21.22
N THR A 9 -56.54 -23.22 -22.37
CA THR A 9 -56.64 -24.10 -23.56
C THR A 9 -57.47 -23.61 -24.76
N THR A 10 -56.85 -22.77 -25.60
CA THR A 10 -57.06 -22.53 -27.06
C THR A 10 -55.78 -21.83 -27.58
N VAL A 11 -55.09 -22.14 -28.69
CA VAL A 11 -55.35 -22.85 -29.98
C VAL A 11 -55.99 -21.97 -31.08
N THR A 12 -55.51 -22.16 -32.32
CA THR A 12 -55.79 -21.44 -33.60
C THR A 12 -55.11 -20.07 -33.79
N SER A 13 -54.74 -19.63 -35.01
CA SER A 13 -54.05 -20.28 -36.16
C SER A 13 -53.71 -19.20 -37.21
N ASP A 14 -52.97 -19.58 -38.28
CA ASP A 14 -53.02 -18.98 -39.64
C ASP A 14 -52.50 -17.54 -39.85
N GLU A 15 -52.10 -17.12 -41.06
CA GLU A 15 -51.35 -17.79 -42.15
C GLU A 15 -50.82 -16.70 -43.09
N SER A 16 -49.89 -17.05 -44.00
CA SER A 16 -49.64 -16.35 -45.28
C SER A 16 -49.01 -14.94 -45.24
N GLN A 17 -48.60 -14.30 -46.34
CA GLN A 17 -47.76 -14.69 -47.49
C GLN A 17 -47.41 -13.40 -48.26
N ASN A 18 -46.12 -13.15 -48.51
CA ASN A 18 -45.51 -12.66 -49.79
C ASN A 18 -44.14 -12.02 -49.49
N ASN A 19 -43.00 -12.37 -50.10
CA ASN A 19 -42.67 -12.89 -51.45
C ASN A 19 -42.84 -11.87 -52.59
N LYS A 20 -41.71 -11.31 -53.07
CA LYS A 20 -41.29 -11.28 -54.49
C LYS A 20 -39.91 -10.60 -54.64
N THR A 21 -38.87 -11.29 -55.16
CA THR A 21 -38.38 -11.31 -56.57
C THR A 21 -37.91 -9.95 -57.11
N ALA A 22 -36.82 -9.77 -57.86
CA ALA A 22 -35.76 -10.65 -58.43
C ALA A 22 -34.55 -9.73 -58.81
N ARG A 23 -33.53 -10.04 -59.66
CA ARG A 23 -33.33 -11.10 -60.65
C ARG A 23 -31.83 -11.39 -60.92
N THR A 24 -31.61 -12.58 -61.50
CA THR A 24 -30.40 -13.19 -62.04
C THR A 24 -29.95 -12.66 -63.42
N THR A 25 -28.64 -12.67 -63.66
CA THR A 25 -27.88 -13.01 -64.90
C THR A 25 -26.43 -13.30 -64.46
N ASP A 26 -25.75 -14.41 -64.75
CA ASP A 26 -25.23 -14.96 -66.03
C ASP A 26 -23.96 -14.17 -66.51
N GLU A 27 -22.81 -14.74 -66.91
CA GLU A 27 -22.26 -16.13 -66.89
C GLU A 27 -20.70 -16.13 -67.13
N GLU A 28 -20.08 -17.33 -67.18
CA GLU A 28 -18.77 -17.71 -67.81
C GLU A 28 -17.35 -17.24 -67.34
N SER A 29 -16.43 -18.23 -67.31
CA SER A 29 -14.95 -18.16 -67.53
C SER A 29 -14.03 -17.49 -66.47
N GLU A 30 -12.74 -17.84 -66.29
CA GLU A 30 -11.91 -18.99 -66.75
C GLU A 30 -10.86 -19.40 -65.66
N LYS A 31 -9.98 -20.39 -65.92
CA LYS A 31 -9.07 -21.02 -64.92
C LYS A 31 -7.54 -20.79 -65.16
N PRO A 32 -6.63 -21.17 -64.22
CA PRO A 32 -5.38 -20.43 -63.97
C PRO A 32 -4.10 -20.99 -64.62
N LYS A 33 -3.00 -20.22 -64.59
CA LYS A 33 -1.64 -20.68 -64.94
C LYS A 33 -0.52 -20.10 -64.06
N THR A 34 0.16 -20.98 -63.33
CA THR A 34 1.63 -20.97 -63.10
C THR A 34 2.28 -21.84 -64.24
N PRO A 35 3.60 -22.21 -64.30
CA PRO A 35 4.69 -22.11 -63.32
C PRO A 35 6.11 -21.82 -63.90
N SER A 36 7.15 -22.14 -63.10
CA SER A 36 8.55 -22.43 -63.47
C SER A 36 9.50 -21.26 -63.83
N ALA A 37 10.84 -21.40 -63.79
CA ALA A 37 11.78 -22.05 -62.84
C ALA A 37 13.17 -22.24 -63.50
N ARG A 38 14.25 -21.73 -62.89
CA ARG A 38 15.67 -22.18 -62.96
C ARG A 38 16.51 -21.22 -62.09
N ARG A 39 17.43 -21.58 -61.17
CA ARG A 39 18.28 -22.76 -60.85
C ARG A 39 19.74 -22.58 -61.31
N ALA A 40 20.65 -22.59 -60.32
CA ALA A 40 22.12 -22.77 -60.40
C ALA A 40 22.95 -21.63 -61.05
N SER A 41 24.24 -21.44 -60.73
CA SER A 41 25.09 -21.81 -59.57
C SER A 41 26.49 -21.16 -59.70
N SER A 42 27.44 -21.53 -58.81
CA SER A 42 28.90 -21.23 -58.89
C SER A 42 29.31 -19.80 -58.46
N ARG A 43 30.41 -19.51 -57.77
CA ARG A 43 31.27 -20.13 -56.74
C ARG A 43 32.52 -19.22 -56.67
N ARG A 44 32.95 -18.89 -55.44
CA ARG A 44 34.35 -18.60 -55.02
C ARG A 44 35.32 -17.88 -55.99
N ASN A 45 35.81 -16.72 -55.55
CA ASN A 45 37.13 -16.62 -54.90
C ASN A 45 37.18 -15.33 -54.04
N ASN A 46 37.68 -15.34 -52.79
CA ASN A 46 39.10 -15.25 -52.37
C ASN A 46 39.80 -13.96 -52.85
N ARG A 47 40.60 -13.24 -52.04
CA ARG A 47 40.76 -13.23 -50.56
C ARG A 47 41.60 -11.99 -50.17
N ALA A 48 41.25 -11.33 -49.07
CA ALA A 48 42.07 -10.38 -48.31
C ALA A 48 42.71 -9.16 -49.03
N SER A 49 42.25 -7.97 -48.64
CA SER A 49 43.16 -6.91 -48.16
C SER A 49 42.51 -6.20 -46.96
N LYS A 50 43.29 -5.89 -45.93
CA LYS A 50 42.83 -5.20 -44.70
C LYS A 50 43.03 -3.69 -44.83
N ALA A 51 42.36 -2.95 -43.93
CA ALA A 51 42.71 -1.61 -43.47
C ALA A 51 42.46 -0.42 -44.43
N ALA A 52 41.20 0.06 -44.44
CA ALA A 52 40.86 1.47 -44.50
C ALA A 52 39.40 1.64 -44.01
N ALA A 53 39.20 1.88 -42.71
CA ALA A 53 37.85 1.92 -42.10
C ALA A 53 37.71 3.05 -41.08
N SER A 54 37.45 4.27 -41.57
CA SER A 54 36.89 5.38 -40.80
C SER A 54 36.24 6.41 -41.74
N ALA A 55 35.15 7.03 -41.26
CA ALA A 55 34.48 8.20 -41.84
C ALA A 55 33.86 8.08 -43.25
N SER A 56 32.74 7.36 -43.39
CA SER A 56 31.66 7.74 -44.33
C SER A 56 30.31 6.98 -44.12
N GLU A 57 29.71 7.04 -42.94
CA GLU A 57 28.30 6.63 -42.73
C GLU A 57 27.49 7.77 -42.10
N ALA A 58 26.80 8.53 -42.96
CA ALA A 58 25.93 9.65 -42.58
C ALA A 58 24.76 9.82 -43.57
N ASN A 59 24.10 8.71 -43.94
CA ASN A 59 22.77 8.69 -44.58
C ASN A 59 22.22 7.24 -44.62
N ALA A 60 21.86 6.71 -43.46
CA ALA A 60 20.89 5.62 -43.37
C ALA A 60 19.51 6.25 -43.05
N PRO A 61 18.39 5.77 -43.64
CA PRO A 61 17.07 6.21 -43.22
C PRO A 61 16.83 5.82 -41.75
N PRO A 62 16.04 6.59 -41.00
CA PRO A 62 15.74 6.26 -39.61
C PRO A 62 15.09 4.87 -39.52
N PRO A 63 15.36 4.08 -38.45
CA PRO A 63 14.70 2.80 -38.26
C PRO A 63 13.18 3.01 -38.23
N ALA A 64 12.44 2.09 -38.83
CA ALA A 64 10.99 2.10 -38.78
C ALA A 64 10.51 2.09 -37.31
N SER A 65 9.40 2.78 -37.04
CA SER A 65 8.79 2.82 -35.71
C SER A 65 8.63 1.41 -35.12
N PRO A 66 8.79 1.23 -33.80
CA PRO A 66 8.47 -0.04 -33.16
C PRO A 66 7.01 -0.41 -33.48
N ALA A 67 6.73 -1.71 -33.61
CA ALA A 67 5.39 -2.18 -33.88
C ALA A 67 4.46 -1.80 -32.72
N ASP A 68 3.23 -1.38 -33.03
CA ASP A 68 2.20 -1.10 -32.02
C ASP A 68 1.72 -2.42 -31.38
N GLY A 69 2.46 -2.89 -30.38
CA GLY A 69 2.06 -4.00 -29.53
C GLY A 69 0.68 -3.74 -28.90
N SER A 70 -0.11 -4.79 -28.73
CA SER A 70 -1.51 -4.67 -28.29
C SER A 70 -1.64 -4.78 -26.77
N TRP A 71 -2.50 -3.96 -26.17
CA TRP A 71 -2.82 -4.06 -24.75
C TRP A 71 -3.59 -5.34 -24.44
N LYS A 72 -3.07 -6.15 -23.51
CA LYS A 72 -3.67 -7.39 -23.00
C LYS A 72 -3.98 -7.24 -21.52
N ARG A 73 -5.20 -7.56 -21.10
CA ARG A 73 -5.56 -7.68 -19.68
C ARG A 73 -5.04 -9.03 -19.15
N VAL A 74 -4.33 -9.01 -18.04
CA VAL A 74 -3.71 -10.19 -17.41
C VAL A 74 -4.01 -10.22 -15.92
N ASP A 75 -4.12 -11.42 -15.35
CA ASP A 75 -4.24 -11.63 -13.90
C ASP A 75 -3.28 -12.74 -13.48
N LEU A 76 -2.19 -12.35 -12.82
CA LEU A 76 -1.03 -13.21 -12.56
C LEU A 76 -1.04 -13.82 -11.14
N HIS A 77 -2.15 -13.66 -10.40
CA HIS A 77 -2.28 -14.13 -9.03
C HIS A 77 -3.68 -14.68 -8.77
N ILE A 78 -3.88 -15.96 -9.09
CA ILE A 78 -5.16 -16.69 -8.97
C ILE A 78 -4.90 -18.04 -8.31
N HIS A 79 -5.65 -18.36 -7.25
CA HIS A 79 -5.64 -19.67 -6.61
C HIS A 79 -6.71 -20.56 -7.27
N THR A 80 -6.57 -21.87 -7.07
CA THR A 80 -7.51 -22.88 -7.56
C THR A 80 -7.95 -23.78 -6.40
N PRO A 81 -8.89 -24.72 -6.59
CA PRO A 81 -9.23 -25.75 -5.60
C PRO A 81 -8.08 -26.67 -5.15
N ALA A 82 -6.85 -26.50 -5.66
CA ALA A 82 -5.65 -27.12 -5.15
C ALA A 82 -4.95 -26.31 -4.02
N SER A 83 -5.29 -25.04 -3.83
CA SER A 83 -4.94 -24.25 -2.63
C SER A 83 -5.90 -24.59 -1.50
N HIS A 84 -5.39 -24.84 -0.29
CA HIS A 84 -6.17 -25.32 0.87
C HIS A 84 -7.29 -24.36 1.32
N ASP A 85 -7.11 -23.07 1.03
CA ASP A 85 -7.91 -21.91 1.43
C ASP A 85 -8.92 -21.46 0.36
N TYR A 86 -8.97 -22.13 -0.80
CA TYR A 86 -9.91 -21.81 -1.87
C TYR A 86 -11.37 -22.00 -1.41
N GLU A 87 -12.16 -20.93 -1.47
CA GLU A 87 -13.47 -20.82 -0.81
C GLU A 87 -14.57 -21.67 -1.49
N GLU A 88 -14.34 -22.12 -2.72
CA GLU A 88 -15.32 -22.81 -3.56
C GLU A 88 -14.77 -24.17 -4.07
N PRO A 89 -14.55 -25.20 -3.21
CA PRO A 89 -13.87 -26.45 -3.59
C PRO A 89 -14.56 -27.30 -4.67
N SER A 90 -15.80 -26.96 -5.03
CA SER A 90 -16.57 -27.58 -6.11
C SER A 90 -16.49 -26.85 -7.46
N ALA A 91 -15.79 -25.71 -7.52
CA ALA A 91 -15.51 -25.02 -8.79
C ALA A 91 -14.60 -25.86 -9.67
N THR A 92 -14.82 -25.88 -10.99
CA THR A 92 -13.91 -26.55 -11.93
C THR A 92 -12.89 -25.57 -12.50
N TYR A 93 -11.72 -26.07 -12.94
CA TYR A 93 -10.74 -25.25 -13.67
C TYR A 93 -11.36 -24.61 -14.92
N LEU A 94 -12.29 -25.32 -15.58
CA LEU A 94 -13.08 -24.79 -16.69
C LEU A 94 -13.94 -23.57 -16.29
N ASP A 95 -14.45 -23.49 -15.06
CA ASP A 95 -15.24 -22.34 -14.60
C ASP A 95 -14.35 -21.14 -14.27
N ILE A 96 -13.13 -21.37 -13.76
CA ILE A 96 -12.07 -20.35 -13.66
C ILE A 96 -11.76 -19.78 -15.06
N LEU A 97 -11.57 -20.64 -16.07
CA LEU A 97 -11.30 -20.20 -17.45
C LEU A 97 -12.49 -19.44 -18.08
N LYS A 98 -13.73 -19.87 -17.86
CA LYS A 98 -14.93 -19.12 -18.30
C LYS A 98 -15.03 -17.77 -17.62
N GLN A 99 -14.68 -17.68 -16.34
CA GLN A 99 -14.70 -16.42 -15.60
C GLN A 99 -13.59 -15.47 -16.07
N ALA A 100 -12.39 -15.99 -16.35
CA ALA A 100 -11.31 -15.26 -17.01
C ALA A 100 -11.74 -14.72 -18.40
N GLU A 101 -12.46 -15.51 -19.20
CA GLU A 101 -13.04 -15.05 -20.48
C GLU A 101 -14.06 -13.92 -20.28
N ARG A 102 -14.99 -14.05 -19.31
CA ARG A 102 -15.97 -13.00 -18.98
C ARG A 102 -15.30 -11.69 -18.54
N ARG A 103 -14.14 -11.76 -17.91
CA ARG A 103 -13.31 -10.60 -17.50
C ARG A 103 -12.36 -10.11 -18.58
N GLY A 104 -12.37 -10.71 -19.77
CA GLY A 104 -11.53 -10.30 -20.90
C GLY A 104 -10.04 -10.58 -20.71
N LEU A 105 -9.67 -11.49 -19.81
CA LEU A 105 -8.28 -11.85 -19.56
C LEU A 105 -7.68 -12.60 -20.76
N SER A 106 -6.48 -12.21 -21.16
CA SER A 106 -5.71 -12.84 -22.24
C SER A 106 -4.58 -13.73 -21.72
N ILE A 107 -4.09 -13.46 -20.51
CA ILE A 107 -3.13 -14.30 -19.79
C ILE A 107 -3.62 -14.44 -18.34
N ILE A 108 -3.58 -15.66 -17.81
CA ILE A 108 -3.72 -15.92 -16.38
C ILE A 108 -2.58 -16.80 -15.89
N ALA A 109 -2.24 -16.72 -14.60
CA ALA A 109 -1.37 -17.70 -13.94
C ALA A 109 -2.14 -18.40 -12.81
N PHE A 110 -2.00 -19.72 -12.69
CA PHE A 110 -2.42 -20.44 -11.49
C PHE A 110 -1.25 -20.45 -10.52
N THR A 111 -1.45 -19.93 -9.31
CA THR A 111 -0.42 -19.67 -8.31
C THR A 111 -0.86 -20.18 -6.94
N ASP A 112 -1.24 -21.46 -6.86
CA ASP A 112 -1.64 -22.09 -5.59
C ASP A 112 -0.51 -21.98 -4.53
N HIS A 113 -0.86 -21.92 -3.24
CA HIS A 113 0.14 -21.80 -2.17
C HIS A 113 1.09 -23.00 -2.17
N ASN A 114 2.39 -22.76 -2.38
CA ASN A 114 3.46 -23.76 -2.30
C ASN A 114 3.23 -25.02 -3.17
N THR A 115 2.43 -24.95 -4.24
CA THR A 115 2.17 -26.09 -5.14
C THR A 115 1.85 -25.65 -6.57
N VAL A 116 1.96 -26.58 -7.52
CA VAL A 116 1.53 -26.41 -8.93
C VAL A 116 0.33 -27.30 -9.27
N ASN A 117 -0.33 -27.86 -8.26
CA ASN A 117 -1.33 -28.93 -8.42
C ASN A 117 -2.59 -28.48 -9.19
N GLY A 118 -3.02 -27.22 -9.13
CA GLY A 118 -4.16 -26.74 -9.91
C GLY A 118 -3.93 -26.86 -11.42
N TYR A 119 -2.77 -26.38 -11.88
CA TYR A 119 -2.36 -26.47 -13.29
C TYR A 119 -2.18 -27.92 -13.74
N ARG A 120 -1.53 -28.76 -12.91
CA ARG A 120 -1.40 -30.20 -13.14
C ARG A 120 -2.76 -30.88 -13.32
N ASN A 121 -3.69 -30.62 -12.41
CA ASN A 121 -5.00 -31.27 -12.41
C ASN A 121 -5.84 -30.86 -13.63
N MET A 122 -5.77 -29.59 -14.05
CA MET A 122 -6.37 -29.12 -15.29
C MET A 122 -5.79 -29.86 -16.51
N MET A 123 -4.47 -29.95 -16.62
CA MET A 123 -3.83 -30.64 -17.77
C MET A 123 -4.10 -32.14 -17.76
N ASN A 124 -4.09 -32.79 -16.59
CA ASN A 124 -4.48 -34.20 -16.44
C ASN A 124 -5.94 -34.45 -16.89
N GLU A 125 -6.88 -33.54 -16.62
CA GLU A 125 -8.26 -33.65 -17.11
C GLU A 125 -8.31 -33.55 -18.64
N ILE A 126 -7.59 -32.60 -19.22
CA ILE A 126 -7.51 -32.38 -20.68
C ILE A 126 -6.88 -33.61 -21.37
N GLU A 127 -5.74 -34.10 -20.89
CA GLU A 127 -5.08 -35.30 -21.41
C GLU A 127 -5.98 -36.53 -21.34
N HIS A 128 -6.72 -36.70 -20.24
CA HIS A 128 -7.66 -37.80 -20.07
C HIS A 128 -8.81 -37.72 -21.08
N LEU A 129 -9.41 -36.54 -21.25
CA LEU A 129 -10.47 -36.31 -22.25
C LEU A 129 -9.95 -36.54 -23.67
N GLU A 130 -8.76 -36.03 -24.02
CA GLU A 130 -8.15 -36.30 -25.31
C GLU A 130 -7.84 -37.79 -25.53
N TYR A 131 -7.47 -38.52 -24.49
CA TYR A 131 -7.25 -39.97 -24.58
C TYR A 131 -8.56 -40.74 -24.83
N LEU A 132 -9.67 -40.33 -24.20
CA LEU A 132 -10.99 -40.89 -24.48
C LEU A 132 -11.45 -40.57 -25.92
N GLU A 133 -11.15 -39.39 -26.44
CA GLU A 133 -11.42 -39.01 -27.85
C GLU A 133 -10.57 -39.86 -28.81
N LYS A 134 -9.26 -40.00 -28.56
CA LYS A 134 -8.34 -40.83 -29.36
C LYS A 134 -8.68 -42.32 -29.35
N LEU A 135 -9.45 -42.79 -28.36
CA LEU A 135 -9.97 -44.16 -28.28
C LEU A 135 -11.37 -44.34 -28.87
N ASP A 136 -12.03 -43.29 -29.39
CA ASP A 136 -13.43 -43.28 -29.81
C ASP A 136 -14.40 -43.76 -28.71
N ARG A 137 -14.12 -43.33 -27.46
CA ARG A 137 -14.87 -43.72 -26.24
C ARG A 137 -15.39 -42.54 -25.42
N ILE A 138 -15.15 -41.32 -25.87
CA ILE A 138 -15.59 -40.09 -25.22
C ILE A 138 -17.12 -39.92 -25.31
N ARG A 139 -17.75 -39.48 -24.22
CA ARG A 139 -19.18 -39.19 -24.17
C ARG A 139 -19.51 -37.80 -24.74
N PRO A 140 -20.76 -37.50 -25.13
CA PRO A 140 -21.14 -36.19 -25.67
C PRO A 140 -20.87 -35.02 -24.71
N ASP A 141 -21.02 -35.22 -23.40
CA ASP A 141 -20.75 -34.22 -22.35
C ASP A 141 -19.26 -34.05 -22.07
N GLU A 142 -18.49 -35.14 -22.09
CA GLU A 142 -17.02 -35.13 -22.03
C GLU A 142 -16.42 -34.41 -23.25
N LEU A 143 -16.96 -34.68 -24.46
CA LEU A 143 -16.55 -34.04 -25.71
C LEU A 143 -16.93 -32.55 -25.74
N ALA A 144 -18.10 -32.18 -25.20
CA ALA A 144 -18.45 -30.77 -25.01
C ALA A 144 -17.46 -30.06 -24.07
N ARG A 145 -17.06 -30.72 -22.97
CA ARG A 145 -16.05 -30.19 -22.03
C ARG A 145 -14.68 -30.01 -22.69
N LEU A 146 -14.21 -31.01 -23.44
CA LEU A 146 -12.94 -30.96 -24.16
C LEU A 146 -12.92 -29.84 -25.21
N ASN A 147 -14.00 -29.67 -25.96
CA ASN A 147 -14.13 -28.58 -26.93
C ASN A 147 -14.18 -27.20 -26.27
N GLU A 148 -14.78 -27.07 -25.08
CA GLU A 148 -14.76 -25.83 -24.31
C GLU A 148 -13.35 -25.50 -23.77
N TYR A 149 -12.61 -26.47 -23.24
CA TYR A 149 -11.19 -26.30 -22.90
C TYR A 149 -10.37 -25.86 -24.12
N ARG A 150 -10.51 -26.55 -25.27
CA ARG A 150 -9.85 -26.20 -26.54
C ARG A 150 -10.27 -24.83 -27.08
N ARG A 151 -11.46 -24.33 -26.75
CA ARG A 151 -11.95 -22.99 -27.12
C ARG A 151 -11.35 -21.90 -26.24
N LEU A 152 -11.24 -22.16 -24.94
CA LEU A 152 -10.72 -21.21 -23.93
C LEU A 152 -9.20 -21.08 -24.00
N LEU A 153 -8.45 -22.19 -24.10
CA LEU A 153 -6.98 -22.18 -24.22
C LEU A 153 -6.46 -21.60 -25.55
N LYS A 154 -7.34 -21.45 -26.57
CA LYS A 154 -7.03 -20.70 -27.80
C LYS A 154 -7.21 -19.18 -27.66
N LYS A 155 -7.75 -18.71 -26.54
CA LYS A 155 -7.99 -17.28 -26.24
C LYS A 155 -7.18 -16.78 -25.03
N ILE A 156 -7.00 -17.65 -24.04
CA ILE A 156 -6.37 -17.33 -22.76
C ILE A 156 -5.14 -18.22 -22.61
N LEU A 157 -3.97 -17.60 -22.51
CA LEU A 157 -2.75 -18.28 -22.10
C LEU A 157 -2.82 -18.55 -20.60
N VAL A 158 -2.74 -19.82 -20.20
CA VAL A 158 -2.67 -20.23 -18.79
C VAL A 158 -1.23 -20.57 -18.48
N LEU A 159 -0.65 -19.91 -17.48
CA LEU A 159 0.73 -20.11 -17.06
C LEU A 159 0.79 -20.99 -15.79
N PRO A 160 1.70 -21.98 -15.72
CA PRO A 160 2.00 -22.69 -14.49
C PRO A 160 2.78 -21.78 -13.53
N GLY A 161 2.43 -21.82 -12.26
CA GLY A 161 3.13 -21.11 -11.20
C GLY A 161 2.75 -21.60 -9.80
N PHE A 162 3.27 -20.90 -8.80
CA PHE A 162 2.98 -21.09 -7.38
C PHE A 162 3.08 -19.76 -6.63
N GLU A 163 2.42 -19.64 -5.49
CA GLU A 163 2.74 -18.61 -4.49
C GLU A 163 3.52 -19.26 -3.34
N PHE A 164 4.83 -19.01 -3.28
CA PHE A 164 5.73 -19.58 -2.28
C PHE A 164 5.72 -18.77 -0.98
N THR A 165 5.54 -19.46 0.16
CA THR A 165 5.64 -18.89 1.49
C THR A 165 7.08 -18.97 2.00
N ALA A 166 7.84 -17.89 1.79
CA ALA A 166 9.19 -17.70 2.30
C ALA A 166 9.22 -17.49 3.83
N THR A 167 10.42 -17.58 4.43
CA THR A 167 10.66 -17.35 5.86
C THR A 167 9.94 -16.10 6.38
N PHE A 168 9.37 -16.19 7.59
CA PHE A 168 8.47 -15.20 8.21
C PHE A 168 7.07 -15.06 7.59
N GLY A 169 6.71 -15.90 6.61
CA GLY A 169 5.40 -15.82 5.96
C GLY A 169 5.32 -14.66 4.96
N PHE A 170 6.36 -14.52 4.14
CA PHE A 170 6.35 -13.61 2.99
C PHE A 170 5.98 -14.37 1.72
N HIS A 171 5.10 -13.82 0.90
CA HIS A 171 4.60 -14.51 -0.28
C HIS A 171 5.30 -14.04 -1.56
N ILE A 172 5.75 -14.98 -2.38
CA ILE A 172 6.49 -14.76 -3.62
C ILE A 172 5.87 -15.59 -4.75
N LEU A 173 5.45 -14.96 -5.85
CA LEU A 173 4.99 -15.70 -7.03
C LEU A 173 6.18 -16.15 -7.88
N GLY A 174 6.19 -17.43 -8.22
CA GLY A 174 7.02 -17.99 -9.29
C GLY A 174 6.14 -18.40 -10.45
N ILE A 175 6.31 -17.77 -11.62
CA ILE A 175 5.51 -18.03 -12.83
C ILE A 175 6.44 -18.49 -13.96
N PHE A 176 6.06 -19.52 -14.70
CA PHE A 176 6.92 -20.20 -15.67
C PHE A 176 6.25 -20.37 -17.05
N SER A 177 7.05 -20.71 -18.06
CA SER A 177 6.52 -21.05 -19.39
C SER A 177 5.70 -22.35 -19.33
N PRO A 178 4.58 -22.47 -20.07
CA PRO A 178 3.82 -23.72 -20.19
C PRO A 178 4.64 -24.93 -20.66
N ASP A 179 5.71 -24.67 -21.41
CA ASP A 179 6.64 -25.70 -21.92
C ASP A 179 7.64 -26.20 -20.85
N LYS A 180 7.71 -25.55 -19.68
CA LYS A 180 8.59 -26.00 -18.58
C LYS A 180 7.99 -27.24 -17.91
N PRO A 181 8.74 -28.37 -17.77
CA PRO A 181 8.23 -29.55 -17.10
C PRO A 181 7.78 -29.27 -15.67
N LEU A 182 6.55 -29.64 -15.32
CA LEU A 182 5.98 -29.37 -13.98
C LEU A 182 6.83 -29.97 -12.83
N ARG A 183 7.54 -31.07 -13.10
CA ARG A 183 8.48 -31.69 -12.15
C ARG A 183 9.68 -30.80 -11.83
N ASP A 184 10.14 -30.01 -12.79
CA ASP A 184 11.23 -29.05 -12.58
C ASP A 184 10.74 -27.90 -11.69
N ILE A 185 9.46 -27.51 -11.82
CA ILE A 185 8.85 -26.48 -10.97
C ILE A 185 8.65 -27.00 -9.54
N GLU A 186 8.27 -28.26 -9.37
CA GLU A 186 8.25 -28.92 -8.05
C GLU A 186 9.65 -29.04 -7.43
N HIS A 187 10.68 -29.30 -8.25
CA HIS A 187 12.06 -29.37 -7.76
C HIS A 187 12.51 -28.02 -7.15
N ILE A 188 12.12 -26.88 -7.74
CA ILE A 188 12.37 -25.54 -7.16
C ILE A 188 11.73 -25.43 -5.76
N LEU A 189 10.48 -25.87 -5.59
CA LEU A 189 9.81 -25.82 -4.29
C LEU A 189 10.48 -26.75 -3.25
N ILE A 190 10.98 -27.91 -3.68
CA ILE A 190 11.79 -28.82 -2.83
C ILE A 190 13.11 -28.16 -2.41
N ASP A 191 13.81 -27.48 -3.33
CA ASP A 191 15.07 -26.79 -3.05
C ASP A 191 14.89 -25.56 -2.14
N LEU A 192 13.74 -24.89 -2.26
CA LEU A 192 13.24 -23.86 -1.33
C LEU A 192 12.67 -24.43 -0.01
N ARG A 193 12.83 -25.74 0.20
CA ARG A 193 12.53 -26.48 1.44
C ARG A 193 11.05 -26.54 1.82
N VAL A 194 10.15 -26.47 0.84
CA VAL A 194 8.73 -26.73 1.06
C VAL A 194 8.55 -28.20 1.49
N PRO A 195 7.91 -28.48 2.65
CA PRO A 195 7.64 -29.85 3.07
C PRO A 195 6.68 -30.56 2.11
N GLY A 196 6.88 -31.86 1.86
CA GLY A 196 6.03 -32.63 0.92
C GLY A 196 4.53 -32.52 1.19
N GLN A 197 4.12 -32.49 2.47
CA GLN A 197 2.70 -32.31 2.83
C GLN A 197 2.11 -30.95 2.44
N ALA A 198 2.93 -29.92 2.24
CA ALA A 198 2.51 -28.62 1.72
C ALA A 198 2.46 -28.63 0.18
N LEU A 199 3.41 -29.30 -0.49
CA LEU A 199 3.35 -29.56 -1.94
C LEU A 199 2.06 -30.30 -2.33
N ASP A 200 1.70 -31.35 -1.58
CA ASP A 200 0.53 -32.18 -1.84
C ASP A 200 -0.80 -31.42 -1.69
N LYS A 201 -0.90 -30.53 -0.70
CA LYS A 201 -2.17 -29.96 -0.21
C LYS A 201 -2.36 -28.46 -0.46
N GLY A 202 -1.37 -27.77 -1.01
CA GLY A 202 -1.43 -26.33 -1.23
C GLY A 202 -1.55 -25.52 0.06
N LEU A 203 -0.67 -25.79 1.05
CA LEU A 203 -0.74 -25.15 2.38
C LEU A 203 0.01 -23.82 2.40
N SER A 204 -0.67 -22.77 2.88
CA SER A 204 -0.08 -21.45 3.19
C SER A 204 0.89 -21.49 4.38
N GLU A 205 0.73 -22.41 5.33
CA GLU A 205 1.66 -22.59 6.47
C GLU A 205 2.79 -23.59 6.16
N ALA A 206 3.67 -23.24 5.24
CA ALA A 206 4.94 -23.95 5.06
C ALA A 206 5.96 -23.46 6.12
N GLY A 207 6.60 -24.41 6.83
CA GLY A 207 7.32 -24.15 8.10
C GLY A 207 8.65 -23.40 7.99
N ALA A 208 9.77 -24.14 8.01
CA ALA A 208 11.13 -23.57 7.95
C ALA A 208 11.64 -23.48 6.50
N THR A 209 10.89 -22.78 5.66
CA THR A 209 11.20 -22.54 4.24
C THR A 209 12.34 -21.56 4.03
N SER A 210 12.92 -21.57 2.84
CA SER A 210 13.95 -20.63 2.39
C SER A 210 13.53 -19.17 2.44
N ASP A 211 14.52 -18.27 2.44
CA ASP A 211 14.28 -16.82 2.47
C ASP A 211 13.87 -16.24 1.11
N VAL A 212 13.42 -14.98 1.17
CA VAL A 212 12.90 -14.21 0.02
C VAL A 212 13.92 -14.05 -1.11
N LEU A 213 15.21 -13.88 -0.81
CA LEU A 213 16.23 -13.66 -1.84
C LEU A 213 16.62 -14.98 -2.51
N GLN A 214 16.72 -16.06 -1.74
CA GLN A 214 16.90 -17.40 -2.31
C GLN A 214 15.72 -17.78 -3.22
N ALA A 215 14.49 -17.41 -2.87
CA ALA A 215 13.31 -17.64 -3.70
C ALA A 215 13.41 -16.92 -5.05
N TYR A 216 13.77 -15.64 -5.09
CA TYR A 216 13.93 -14.90 -6.35
C TYR A 216 15.00 -15.52 -7.25
N ALA A 217 16.19 -15.80 -6.69
CA ALA A 217 17.28 -16.41 -7.44
C ALA A 217 16.88 -17.76 -8.04
N ALA A 218 16.29 -18.66 -7.25
CA ALA A 218 15.86 -19.98 -7.73
C ALA A 218 14.77 -19.92 -8.81
N ILE A 219 13.85 -18.94 -8.75
CA ILE A 219 12.83 -18.74 -9.80
C ILE A 219 13.47 -18.20 -11.09
N ASP A 220 14.35 -17.21 -11.00
CA ASP A 220 14.99 -16.57 -12.15
C ASP A 220 16.01 -17.49 -12.85
N GLU A 221 16.88 -18.16 -12.09
CA GLU A 221 17.83 -19.16 -12.59
C GLU A 221 17.12 -20.32 -13.31
N ALA A 222 15.91 -20.68 -12.86
CA ALA A 222 15.06 -21.67 -13.51
C ALA A 222 14.28 -21.15 -14.74
N GLY A 223 14.48 -19.88 -15.13
CA GLY A 223 13.85 -19.22 -16.28
C GLY A 223 12.46 -18.64 -16.04
N GLY A 224 12.03 -18.55 -14.78
CA GLY A 224 10.73 -18.00 -14.38
C GLY A 224 10.67 -16.47 -14.33
N ILE A 225 9.51 -15.97 -13.92
CA ILE A 225 9.27 -14.58 -13.53
C ILE A 225 9.04 -14.58 -12.01
N ALA A 226 9.89 -13.87 -11.26
CA ALA A 226 9.77 -13.75 -9.81
C ALA A 226 9.06 -12.45 -9.43
N ILE A 227 7.94 -12.53 -8.71
CA ILE A 227 7.12 -11.38 -8.33
C ILE A 227 6.91 -11.36 -6.82
N ALA A 228 7.10 -10.20 -6.21
CA ALA A 228 6.73 -9.99 -4.82
C ALA A 228 5.20 -9.82 -4.70
N ALA A 229 4.52 -10.83 -4.14
CA ALA A 229 3.06 -10.84 -3.99
C ALA A 229 2.57 -9.77 -3.01
N HIS A 230 1.40 -9.19 -3.30
CA HIS A 230 0.64 -8.20 -2.52
C HIS A 230 1.47 -7.40 -1.51
N ALA A 231 2.53 -6.72 -1.99
CA ALA A 231 3.68 -6.34 -1.16
C ALA A 231 3.34 -5.36 -0.01
N ASN A 232 2.19 -4.69 -0.08
CA ASN A 232 1.64 -3.78 0.94
C ASN A 232 0.63 -4.45 1.91
N SER A 233 0.29 -5.73 1.72
CA SER A 233 -0.65 -6.55 2.48
C SER A 233 0.03 -7.34 3.62
N SER A 234 -0.73 -8.14 4.39
CA SER A 234 -0.27 -8.80 5.63
C SER A 234 0.90 -9.76 5.48
N ASN A 235 1.10 -10.35 4.29
CA ASN A 235 2.19 -11.27 3.96
C ASN A 235 3.12 -10.70 2.87
N GLY A 236 3.02 -9.39 2.61
CA GLY A 236 3.81 -8.68 1.61
C GLY A 236 5.16 -8.17 2.14
N ILE A 237 6.21 -8.28 1.33
CA ILE A 237 7.59 -7.87 1.71
C ILE A 237 7.76 -6.39 2.08
N ALA A 238 6.85 -5.52 1.62
CA ALA A 238 6.96 -4.06 1.74
C ALA A 238 6.03 -3.48 2.84
N MET A 239 5.49 -4.34 3.72
CA MET A 239 4.66 -3.98 4.85
C MET A 239 5.16 -2.77 5.66
N ARG A 240 4.20 -2.06 6.25
CA ARG A 240 4.40 -1.11 7.35
C ARG A 240 3.80 -1.72 8.62
N GLY A 241 4.63 -2.12 9.59
CA GLY A 241 4.16 -2.54 10.92
C GLY A 241 4.74 -3.84 11.48
N ARG A 242 5.42 -4.67 10.67
CA ARG A 242 6.36 -5.70 11.19
C ARG A 242 7.73 -5.06 11.43
N ASP A 243 8.50 -5.58 12.37
CA ASP A 243 9.86 -5.11 12.73
C ASP A 243 10.95 -5.43 11.68
N LEU A 244 10.63 -5.36 10.39
CA LEU A 244 11.63 -5.42 9.32
C LEU A 244 12.42 -4.11 9.31
N GLY A 245 13.73 -4.22 9.58
CA GLY A 245 14.66 -3.13 9.40
C GLY A 245 14.60 -2.57 7.97
N GLY A 246 14.74 -1.25 7.82
CA GLY A 246 14.60 -0.59 6.51
C GLY A 246 15.50 -1.19 5.42
N GLN A 247 16.71 -1.64 5.79
CA GLN A 247 17.65 -2.32 4.90
C GLN A 247 17.12 -3.66 4.37
N THR A 248 16.44 -4.45 5.19
CA THR A 248 15.84 -5.73 4.78
C THR A 248 14.74 -5.51 3.74
N ARG A 249 13.87 -4.51 3.95
CA ARG A 249 12.85 -4.15 2.94
C ARG A 249 13.47 -3.62 1.65
N ILE A 250 14.54 -2.84 1.72
CA ILE A 250 15.27 -2.37 0.53
C ILE A 250 15.83 -3.57 -0.23
N ALA A 251 16.55 -4.49 0.42
CA ALA A 251 17.06 -5.70 -0.20
C ALA A 251 15.95 -6.51 -0.88
N PHE A 252 14.87 -6.84 -0.16
CA PHE A 252 13.75 -7.62 -0.70
C PHE A 252 12.99 -6.94 -1.84
N THR A 253 13.11 -5.61 -2.04
CA THR A 253 12.38 -4.87 -3.09
C THR A 253 13.28 -4.34 -4.21
N GLN A 254 14.59 -4.53 -4.12
CA GLN A 254 15.60 -4.01 -5.07
C GLN A 254 16.57 -5.08 -5.57
N ASP A 255 16.42 -6.32 -5.12
CA ASP A 255 17.20 -7.49 -5.56
C ASP A 255 17.23 -7.62 -7.10
N PRO A 256 18.36 -8.04 -7.72
CA PRO A 256 18.46 -8.24 -9.17
C PRO A 256 17.40 -9.18 -9.75
N HIS A 257 17.11 -10.31 -9.10
CA HIS A 257 16.25 -11.39 -9.60
C HIS A 257 14.76 -11.09 -9.44
N LEU A 258 14.39 -10.08 -8.65
CA LEU A 258 13.01 -9.60 -8.56
C LEU A 258 12.61 -8.89 -9.87
N HIS A 259 11.55 -9.35 -10.50
CA HIS A 259 11.09 -8.83 -11.80
C HIS A 259 10.04 -7.72 -11.63
N ALA A 260 9.01 -7.97 -10.82
CA ALA A 260 7.90 -7.05 -10.58
C ALA A 260 7.45 -7.08 -9.11
N ILE A 261 6.72 -6.04 -8.70
CA ILE A 261 6.11 -5.96 -7.37
C ILE A 261 4.61 -5.77 -7.52
N GLU A 262 3.84 -6.64 -6.87
CA GLU A 262 2.39 -6.53 -6.82
C GLU A 262 1.94 -5.57 -5.70
N PHE A 263 0.95 -4.72 -5.98
CA PHE A 263 0.34 -3.84 -4.99
C PHE A 263 -1.19 -3.92 -5.01
N THR A 264 -1.79 -3.92 -3.82
CA THR A 264 -3.25 -3.88 -3.64
C THR A 264 -3.82 -2.46 -3.54
N ASP A 265 -3.00 -1.42 -3.76
CA ASP A 265 -3.36 0.00 -3.55
C ASP A 265 -3.09 0.94 -4.76
N LEU A 266 -2.96 0.40 -5.98
CA LEU A 266 -2.69 1.20 -7.19
C LEU A 266 -3.82 2.20 -7.52
N ASP A 267 -5.05 1.93 -7.05
CA ASP A 267 -6.21 2.83 -7.06
C ASP A 267 -5.91 4.19 -6.41
N ARG A 268 -4.96 4.23 -5.47
CA ARG A 268 -4.72 5.42 -4.63
C ARG A 268 -3.81 6.46 -5.28
N GLY A 269 -3.39 6.24 -6.53
CA GLY A 269 -2.57 7.15 -7.31
C GLY A 269 -1.33 7.60 -6.53
N ARG A 270 -1.20 8.89 -6.25
CA ARG A 270 -0.07 9.47 -5.48
C ARG A 270 0.09 8.93 -4.04
N TYR A 271 -0.93 8.27 -3.48
CA TYR A 271 -0.89 7.63 -2.17
C TYR A 271 -0.61 6.11 -2.23
N SER A 272 -0.49 5.53 -3.43
CA SER A 272 -0.12 4.12 -3.60
C SER A 272 1.30 3.86 -3.08
N SER A 273 1.50 2.65 -2.54
CA SER A 273 2.81 2.14 -2.16
C SER A 273 3.79 2.07 -3.33
N ALA A 274 3.31 1.95 -4.58
CA ALA A 274 4.13 1.92 -5.79
C ALA A 274 4.99 3.20 -5.99
N HIS A 275 4.57 4.36 -5.49
CA HIS A 275 5.34 5.61 -5.59
C HIS A 275 6.75 5.49 -4.96
N LEU A 276 6.95 4.58 -4.00
CA LEU A 276 8.26 4.37 -3.38
C LEU A 276 9.29 3.81 -4.37
N PHE A 277 8.86 3.03 -5.37
CA PHE A 277 9.71 2.23 -6.26
C PHE A 277 9.88 2.87 -7.64
N THR A 278 9.85 4.21 -7.68
CA THR A 278 9.95 5.04 -8.89
C THR A 278 11.39 5.28 -9.37
N GLY A 279 12.41 4.83 -8.62
CA GLY A 279 13.83 5.14 -8.86
C GLY A 279 14.26 6.54 -8.38
N ILE A 280 13.31 7.40 -7.99
CA ILE A 280 13.57 8.78 -7.55
C ILE A 280 14.12 8.83 -6.10
N LYS A 281 13.83 7.80 -5.29
CA LYS A 281 14.23 7.74 -3.88
C LYS A 281 15.65 7.18 -3.74
N PRO A 282 16.57 7.83 -3.00
CA PRO A 282 17.91 7.30 -2.74
C PRO A 282 17.90 5.91 -2.07
N GLU A 283 16.84 5.58 -1.33
CA GLU A 283 16.66 4.28 -0.70
C GLU A 283 16.11 3.20 -1.64
N TYR A 284 15.55 3.58 -2.80
CA TYR A 284 14.96 2.68 -3.81
C TYR A 284 15.39 3.12 -5.23
N PRO A 285 16.69 3.02 -5.56
CA PRO A 285 17.24 3.53 -6.83
C PRO A 285 16.86 2.69 -8.06
N ARG A 286 16.57 1.38 -7.90
CA ARG A 286 16.03 0.56 -8.99
C ARG A 286 14.53 0.84 -9.11
N ARG A 287 14.12 1.48 -10.21
CA ARG A 287 12.70 1.58 -10.58
C ARG A 287 12.14 0.18 -10.85
N MET A 288 10.99 -0.13 -10.27
CA MET A 288 10.34 -1.45 -10.39
C MET A 288 9.06 -1.35 -11.24
N LEU A 289 8.70 -2.45 -11.89
CA LEU A 289 7.39 -2.60 -12.50
C LEU A 289 6.36 -2.91 -11.40
N ALA A 290 5.35 -2.05 -11.29
CA ALA A 290 4.26 -2.19 -10.34
C ALA A 290 3.05 -2.82 -11.04
N ILE A 291 2.58 -3.96 -10.52
CA ILE A 291 1.43 -4.69 -11.06
C ILE A 291 0.36 -4.93 -10.00
N GLN A 292 -0.75 -5.52 -10.42
CA GLN A 292 -1.82 -6.00 -9.56
C GLN A 292 -2.50 -7.24 -10.16
N GLY A 293 -2.70 -8.28 -9.34
CA GLY A 293 -3.60 -9.40 -9.60
C GLY A 293 -4.78 -9.43 -8.63
N SER A 294 -5.64 -10.42 -8.77
CA SER A 294 -6.88 -10.55 -8.00
C SER A 294 -6.69 -11.13 -6.60
N ASP A 295 -5.67 -11.98 -6.36
CA ASP A 295 -5.54 -12.76 -5.11
C ASP A 295 -6.79 -13.66 -4.93
N ALA A 296 -7.27 -14.21 -6.06
CA ALA A 296 -8.59 -14.82 -6.16
C ALA A 296 -8.64 -16.23 -5.56
N HIS A 297 -9.30 -16.34 -4.42
CA HIS A 297 -9.63 -17.59 -3.73
C HIS A 297 -11.07 -18.09 -4.05
N ARG A 298 -11.70 -17.55 -5.09
CA ARG A 298 -13.11 -17.77 -5.46
C ARG A 298 -13.38 -17.31 -6.91
N LEU A 299 -14.46 -17.77 -7.53
CA LEU A 299 -14.78 -17.41 -8.92
C LEU A 299 -15.16 -15.93 -9.08
N ALA A 300 -16.10 -15.42 -8.28
CA ALA A 300 -16.58 -14.04 -8.35
C ALA A 300 -16.47 -13.33 -6.99
N ALA A 301 -16.33 -11.99 -7.00
CA ALA A 301 -16.24 -11.20 -5.77
C ALA A 301 -17.36 -11.51 -4.75
N SER A 302 -17.01 -11.51 -3.47
CA SER A 302 -17.99 -11.74 -2.39
C SER A 302 -18.90 -10.53 -2.20
N ALA A 303 -20.20 -10.73 -2.36
CA ALA A 303 -21.23 -9.71 -2.08
C ALA A 303 -21.29 -9.30 -0.59
N GLU A 304 -20.80 -10.14 0.32
CA GLU A 304 -20.75 -9.87 1.77
C GLU A 304 -19.45 -9.18 2.19
N ASN A 305 -18.38 -9.33 1.42
CA ASN A 305 -17.05 -8.80 1.75
C ASN A 305 -16.31 -8.34 0.49
N ALA A 306 -16.44 -7.05 0.17
CA ALA A 306 -15.79 -6.40 -0.99
C ALA A 306 -14.25 -6.48 -1.02
N LYS A 307 -13.58 -7.02 0.01
CA LYS A 307 -12.14 -7.32 -0.01
C LYS A 307 -11.82 -8.70 -0.60
N ARG A 308 -12.79 -9.61 -0.66
CA ARG A 308 -12.64 -10.96 -1.23
C ARG A 308 -12.99 -10.93 -2.71
N LEU A 309 -11.98 -10.71 -3.52
CA LEU A 309 -12.07 -10.66 -4.96
C LEU A 309 -12.23 -12.07 -5.54
N GLY A 310 -12.80 -12.14 -6.74
CA GLY A 310 -12.75 -13.31 -7.60
C GLY A 310 -11.79 -13.11 -8.78
N VAL A 311 -11.72 -14.13 -9.63
CA VAL A 311 -10.85 -14.17 -10.82
C VAL A 311 -11.08 -12.94 -11.70
N GLY A 312 -10.03 -12.15 -11.95
CA GLY A 312 -10.06 -10.99 -12.84
C GLY A 312 -10.77 -9.73 -12.33
N GLU A 313 -11.17 -9.65 -11.04
CA GLU A 313 -11.71 -8.40 -10.47
C GLU A 313 -10.64 -7.29 -10.37
N ARG A 314 -9.38 -7.67 -10.11
CA ARG A 314 -8.22 -6.77 -10.17
C ARG A 314 -7.20 -7.37 -11.12
N ALA A 315 -6.81 -6.59 -12.13
CA ALA A 315 -5.98 -7.07 -13.24
C ALA A 315 -4.96 -6.01 -13.67
N THR A 316 -3.92 -6.43 -14.38
CA THR A 316 -2.93 -5.54 -15.01
C THR A 316 -3.16 -5.52 -16.51
N GLU A 317 -2.94 -4.39 -17.16
CA GLU A 317 -2.87 -4.30 -18.62
C GLU A 317 -1.41 -4.18 -19.05
N ILE A 318 -0.98 -5.08 -19.95
CA ILE A 318 0.39 -5.15 -20.45
C ILE A 318 0.37 -5.07 -21.98
N GLN A 319 1.20 -4.20 -22.54
CA GLN A 319 1.35 -4.03 -23.99
C GLN A 319 2.27 -5.13 -24.54
N LEU A 320 1.70 -6.09 -25.26
CA LEU A 320 2.37 -7.28 -25.78
C LEU A 320 2.22 -7.39 -27.30
N ASP A 321 3.33 -7.75 -27.94
CA ASP A 321 3.43 -7.96 -29.38
C ASP A 321 2.74 -9.27 -29.78
N GLU A 322 2.85 -10.29 -28.93
CA GLU A 322 2.17 -11.59 -29.01
C GLU A 322 1.77 -12.08 -27.59
N VAL A 323 0.89 -13.07 -27.51
CA VAL A 323 0.45 -13.65 -26.22
C VAL A 323 1.30 -14.89 -25.91
N SER A 324 2.52 -14.67 -25.44
CA SER A 324 3.47 -15.72 -25.02
C SER A 324 4.06 -15.43 -23.64
N PHE A 325 4.60 -16.46 -22.97
CA PHE A 325 5.33 -16.29 -21.71
C PHE A 325 6.61 -15.48 -21.94
N GLU A 326 7.24 -15.68 -23.10
CA GLU A 326 8.48 -15.08 -23.53
C GLU A 326 8.30 -13.58 -23.75
N ALA A 327 7.22 -13.15 -24.42
CA ALA A 327 6.86 -11.74 -24.51
C ALA A 327 6.57 -11.10 -23.15
N LEU A 328 5.86 -11.81 -22.26
CA LEU A 328 5.56 -11.34 -20.90
C LEU A 328 6.84 -11.17 -20.06
N ARG A 329 7.74 -12.16 -20.04
CA ARG A 329 9.03 -12.10 -19.34
C ARG A 329 9.94 -11.03 -19.94
N ASN A 330 9.93 -10.85 -21.27
CA ASN A 330 10.66 -9.77 -21.92
C ASN A 330 10.18 -8.37 -21.49
N VAL A 331 8.87 -8.15 -21.27
CA VAL A 331 8.39 -6.88 -20.69
C VAL A 331 8.91 -6.72 -19.25
N PHE A 332 8.84 -7.75 -18.42
CA PHE A 332 9.30 -7.68 -17.04
C PHE A 332 10.82 -7.55 -16.85
N LEU A 333 11.61 -8.02 -17.82
CA LEU A 333 13.07 -7.77 -17.88
C LEU A 333 13.42 -6.42 -18.53
N SER A 334 12.47 -5.79 -19.23
CA SER A 334 12.69 -4.48 -19.86
C SER A 334 12.66 -3.34 -18.82
N GLN A 335 13.28 -2.23 -19.18
CA GLN A 335 13.11 -0.96 -18.46
C GLN A 335 11.98 -0.09 -19.08
N ASP A 336 11.09 -0.69 -19.86
CA ASP A 336 9.96 0.02 -20.47
C ASP A 336 8.72 -0.03 -19.57
N PHE A 337 8.78 0.78 -18.52
CA PHE A 337 7.68 1.01 -17.58
C PHE A 337 6.44 1.69 -18.21
N SER A 338 6.43 1.99 -19.51
CA SER A 338 5.24 2.49 -20.20
C SER A 338 4.32 1.37 -20.72
N ARG A 339 4.86 0.16 -20.89
CA ARG A 339 4.13 -1.03 -21.38
C ARG A 339 3.27 -1.72 -20.32
N VAL A 340 3.21 -1.23 -19.08
CA VAL A 340 2.48 -1.84 -17.97
C VAL A 340 1.64 -0.79 -17.26
N ARG A 341 0.34 -1.06 -17.06
CA ARG A 341 -0.58 -0.18 -16.32
C ARG A 341 -1.58 -0.98 -15.48
N PRO A 342 -2.00 -0.50 -14.30
CA PRO A 342 -3.14 -1.07 -13.60
C PRO A 342 -4.42 -0.90 -14.42
N VAL A 343 -5.31 -1.88 -14.33
CA VAL A 343 -6.71 -1.73 -14.74
C VAL A 343 -7.51 -1.12 -13.60
N PHE A 344 -8.35 -0.16 -13.93
CA PHE A 344 -9.47 0.24 -13.09
C PHE A 344 -10.73 -0.02 -13.92
N ASP A 345 -11.62 -0.91 -13.46
CA ASP A 345 -12.93 -1.05 -14.09
C ASP A 345 -13.73 0.26 -13.86
N VAL A 346 -14.64 0.60 -14.77
CA VAL A 346 -15.18 1.98 -14.91
C VAL A 346 -15.92 2.51 -13.67
N LEU A 347 -16.32 1.62 -12.76
CA LEU A 347 -16.95 1.95 -11.47
C LEU A 347 -15.95 2.22 -10.34
N ASP A 348 -14.72 1.69 -10.45
CA ASP A 348 -13.59 1.87 -9.52
C ASP A 348 -12.53 2.82 -10.10
N LEU A 349 -12.92 3.69 -11.03
CA LEU A 349 -12.12 4.86 -11.41
C LEU A 349 -11.86 5.68 -10.13
N PRO A 350 -10.59 5.91 -9.74
CA PRO A 350 -10.28 6.66 -8.52
C PRO A 350 -10.97 8.03 -8.58
N ASP A 351 -11.81 8.38 -7.58
CA ASP A 351 -12.68 9.57 -7.67
C ASP A 351 -11.88 10.77 -8.18
N ASP A 352 -12.29 11.32 -9.31
CA ASP A 352 -11.47 12.18 -10.17
C ASP A 352 -10.66 13.19 -9.33
N GLU A 353 -9.35 13.30 -9.59
CA GLU A 353 -8.51 14.25 -8.83
C GLU A 353 -9.05 15.68 -8.90
N LEU A 354 -9.78 16.04 -9.97
CA LEU A 354 -10.49 17.32 -10.06
C LEU A 354 -11.69 17.39 -9.12
N VAL A 355 -12.46 16.31 -8.92
CA VAL A 355 -13.54 16.21 -7.93
C VAL A 355 -12.97 16.28 -6.52
N LYS A 356 -11.96 15.46 -6.18
CA LYS A 356 -11.30 15.50 -4.86
C LYS A 356 -10.62 16.83 -4.56
N ALA A 357 -10.07 17.51 -5.57
CA ALA A 357 -9.55 18.87 -5.41
C ALA A 357 -10.68 19.87 -5.11
N ARG A 358 -11.85 19.70 -5.75
CA ARG A 358 -13.02 20.58 -5.60
C ARG A 358 -13.73 20.41 -4.26
N GLU A 359 -13.77 19.20 -3.71
CA GLU A 359 -14.24 18.95 -2.34
C GLU A 359 -13.36 19.63 -1.29
N ARG A 360 -12.03 19.65 -1.50
CA ARG A 360 -11.07 20.33 -0.62
C ARG A 360 -11.08 21.85 -0.77
N GLY A 361 -11.51 22.35 -1.93
CA GLY A 361 -11.57 23.77 -2.24
C GLY A 361 -10.20 24.43 -2.50
N PRO A 362 -10.16 25.76 -2.61
CA PRO A 362 -8.93 26.52 -2.88
C PRO A 362 -7.95 26.44 -1.71
N SER A 363 -6.67 26.23 -2.01
CA SER A 363 -5.61 26.08 -1.00
C SER A 363 -4.23 26.40 -1.58
N ALA A 364 -3.17 26.29 -0.76
CA ALA A 364 -1.80 26.61 -1.18
C ALA A 364 -1.31 25.77 -2.37
N THR A 365 -1.95 24.63 -2.64
CA THR A 365 -1.64 23.73 -3.76
C THR A 365 -2.81 23.52 -4.72
N VAL A 366 -3.91 24.28 -4.60
CA VAL A 366 -5.09 24.17 -5.48
C VAL A 366 -5.72 25.53 -5.79
N ALA A 367 -5.98 25.83 -7.07
CA ALA A 367 -6.68 27.03 -7.52
C ALA A 367 -7.77 26.73 -8.56
N PHE A 368 -8.86 27.52 -8.55
CA PHE A 368 -10.05 27.34 -9.39
C PHE A 368 -10.42 28.61 -10.14
N TYR A 369 -10.68 28.49 -11.43
CA TYR A 369 -11.10 29.57 -12.30
C TYR A 369 -12.42 29.22 -13.00
N ALA A 370 -13.53 29.79 -12.53
CA ALA A 370 -14.85 29.51 -13.08
C ALA A 370 -14.99 29.89 -14.57
N SER A 371 -14.30 30.95 -15.02
CA SER A 371 -14.14 31.29 -16.44
C SER A 371 -12.90 32.16 -16.65
N LEU A 372 -12.41 32.22 -17.89
CA LEU A 372 -11.32 33.13 -18.28
C LEU A 372 -11.87 34.54 -18.58
N PRO A 373 -11.23 35.63 -18.13
CA PRO A 373 -11.68 37.00 -18.39
C PRO A 373 -11.87 37.32 -19.88
N LYS A 374 -12.94 38.05 -20.21
CA LYS A 374 -13.26 38.51 -21.58
C LYS A 374 -12.65 39.87 -21.95
N ARG A 375 -11.99 40.57 -21.01
CA ARG A 375 -11.29 41.85 -21.19
C ARG A 375 -10.06 41.88 -20.29
N GLY A 376 -9.03 42.61 -20.70
CA GLY A 376 -7.71 42.62 -20.04
C GLY A 376 -6.86 41.41 -20.44
N ASP A 377 -5.75 41.20 -19.73
CA ASP A 377 -4.91 40.02 -19.87
C ASP A 377 -5.68 38.76 -19.41
N ARG A 378 -6.03 37.90 -20.37
CA ARG A 378 -6.85 36.69 -20.18
C ARG A 378 -6.21 35.68 -19.22
N PHE A 379 -4.89 35.70 -19.05
CA PHE A 379 -4.15 34.67 -18.31
C PHE A 379 -3.34 35.21 -17.12
N ALA A 380 -3.22 36.53 -16.91
CA ALA A 380 -2.45 37.15 -15.82
C ALA A 380 -2.64 36.50 -14.43
N ALA A 381 -3.89 36.19 -14.03
CA ALA A 381 -4.18 35.58 -12.74
C ALA A 381 -3.71 34.10 -12.68
N VAL A 382 -3.94 33.34 -13.76
CA VAL A 382 -3.49 31.95 -13.89
C VAL A 382 -1.96 31.88 -13.88
N LEU A 383 -1.27 32.74 -14.65
CA LEU A 383 0.19 32.81 -14.70
C LEU A 383 0.79 33.21 -13.34
N ARG A 384 0.10 34.08 -12.58
CA ARG A 384 0.47 34.42 -11.20
C ARG A 384 0.40 33.20 -10.28
N ASP A 385 -0.68 32.43 -10.35
CA ASP A 385 -0.83 31.20 -9.55
C ASP A 385 0.20 30.14 -9.94
N ILE A 386 0.52 29.97 -11.23
CA ILE A 386 1.57 29.05 -11.69
C ILE A 386 2.93 29.47 -11.12
N CYS A 387 3.30 30.76 -11.24
CA CYS A 387 4.54 31.29 -10.67
C CYS A 387 4.60 31.11 -9.14
N ALA A 388 3.48 31.36 -8.45
CA ALA A 388 3.38 31.25 -7.00
C ALA A 388 3.47 29.79 -6.50
N MET A 389 2.82 28.85 -7.20
CA MET A 389 2.89 27.42 -6.88
C MET A 389 4.27 26.83 -7.21
N ALA A 390 4.90 27.23 -8.32
CA ALA A 390 6.27 26.80 -8.66
C ALA A 390 7.29 27.28 -7.62
N ASN A 391 7.14 28.51 -7.10
CA ASN A 391 7.94 29.01 -5.98
C ASN A 391 7.61 28.32 -4.64
N GLY A 392 6.37 27.85 -4.45
CA GLY A 392 5.92 27.09 -3.28
C GLY A 392 6.24 25.59 -3.35
N GLU A 393 5.21 24.76 -3.23
CA GLU A 393 5.29 23.29 -3.19
C GLU A 393 4.83 22.60 -4.49
N GLY A 394 4.53 23.37 -5.54
CA GLY A 394 3.73 22.91 -6.68
C GLY A 394 2.23 22.97 -6.40
N GLY A 395 1.41 22.47 -7.33
CA GLY A 395 -0.04 22.45 -7.16
C GLY A 395 -0.84 22.09 -8.42
N ASN A 396 -2.15 22.23 -8.33
CA ASN A 396 -3.10 22.01 -9.41
C ASN A 396 -3.93 23.27 -9.67
N ILE A 397 -4.11 23.62 -10.93
CA ILE A 397 -5.00 24.72 -11.34
C ILE A 397 -6.05 24.18 -12.29
N ILE A 398 -7.32 24.48 -12.02
CA ILE A 398 -8.48 23.97 -12.77
C ILE A 398 -9.29 25.16 -13.31
N ILE A 399 -9.47 25.22 -14.63
CA ILE A 399 -10.12 26.33 -15.34
C ILE A 399 -11.37 25.81 -16.08
N GLY A 400 -12.48 26.54 -15.97
CA GLY A 400 -13.82 26.12 -16.40
C GLY A 400 -14.65 25.51 -15.26
N CYS A 401 -14.20 25.63 -13.99
CA CYS A 401 -14.83 25.03 -12.82
C CYS A 401 -14.95 26.05 -11.66
N ASP A 402 -16.09 26.05 -10.97
CA ASP A 402 -16.27 26.78 -9.71
C ASP A 402 -15.76 25.93 -8.55
N ALA A 403 -15.08 26.56 -7.59
CA ALA A 403 -14.54 25.92 -6.39
C ALA A 403 -15.62 25.25 -5.51
N LYS A 404 -16.90 25.60 -5.66
CA LYS A 404 -18.02 24.98 -4.94
C LYS A 404 -18.50 23.71 -5.68
N PRO A 405 -18.53 22.53 -5.02
CA PRO A 405 -19.10 21.31 -5.60
C PRO A 405 -20.59 21.40 -5.97
N SER A 406 -21.35 22.29 -5.32
CA SER A 406 -22.81 22.41 -5.48
C SER A 406 -23.31 23.12 -6.74
N LYS A 407 -22.40 23.50 -7.66
CA LYS A 407 -22.73 24.04 -8.99
C LYS A 407 -22.24 23.08 -10.07
N LYS A 408 -22.83 23.09 -11.26
CA LYS A 408 -22.19 22.43 -12.41
C LYS A 408 -21.00 23.26 -12.93
N ALA A 409 -19.94 22.60 -13.39
CA ALA A 409 -18.84 23.23 -14.08
C ALA A 409 -19.33 23.92 -15.37
N PRO A 410 -19.11 25.24 -15.55
CA PRO A 410 -19.53 25.95 -16.77
C PRO A 410 -18.70 25.56 -18.02
N GLY A 411 -17.52 24.99 -17.83
CA GLY A 411 -16.64 24.51 -18.89
C GLY A 411 -16.00 25.61 -19.75
N ILE A 412 -15.29 25.17 -20.79
CA ILE A 412 -14.63 25.99 -21.80
C ILE A 412 -15.01 25.45 -23.18
N SER A 413 -15.68 26.27 -23.99
CA SER A 413 -16.05 25.96 -25.38
C SER A 413 -14.81 25.60 -26.22
N ASP A 414 -13.80 26.46 -26.17
CA ASP A 414 -12.64 26.43 -27.06
C ASP A 414 -11.40 25.85 -26.34
N ALA A 415 -11.58 24.76 -25.59
CA ALA A 415 -10.57 24.24 -24.67
C ALA A 415 -9.20 23.95 -25.33
N ARG A 416 -9.17 23.46 -26.58
CA ARG A 416 -7.93 23.19 -27.31
C ARG A 416 -7.16 24.47 -27.70
N ASP A 417 -7.87 25.52 -28.12
CA ASP A 417 -7.30 26.84 -28.43
C ASP A 417 -6.78 27.53 -27.16
N ALA A 418 -7.56 27.47 -26.08
CA ALA A 418 -7.18 27.99 -24.78
C ALA A 418 -5.94 27.29 -24.21
N LEU A 419 -5.80 25.96 -24.39
CA LEU A 419 -4.62 25.18 -24.02
C LEU A 419 -3.37 25.67 -24.76
N GLN A 420 -3.42 25.75 -26.09
CA GLN A 420 -2.28 26.17 -26.91
C GLN A 420 -1.82 27.58 -26.57
N LYS A 421 -2.76 28.51 -26.40
CA LYS A 421 -2.46 29.91 -26.03
C LYS A 421 -1.88 30.02 -24.61
N LEU A 422 -2.41 29.26 -23.65
CA LEU A 422 -1.89 29.27 -22.28
C LEU A 422 -0.47 28.69 -22.18
N ALA A 423 -0.20 27.56 -22.84
CA ALA A 423 1.15 26.97 -22.88
C ALA A 423 2.17 27.93 -23.50
N LEU A 424 1.81 28.62 -24.58
CA LEU A 424 2.65 29.62 -25.24
C LEU A 424 2.93 30.84 -24.36
N GLU A 425 1.93 31.33 -23.59
CA GLU A 425 2.15 32.45 -22.66
C GLU A 425 2.95 32.03 -21.42
N MET A 426 2.82 30.79 -20.95
CA MET A 426 3.66 30.23 -19.88
C MET A 426 5.14 30.21 -20.29
N GLU A 427 5.47 29.72 -21.49
CA GLU A 427 6.86 29.64 -21.97
C GLU A 427 7.49 31.03 -22.22
N LYS A 428 6.71 32.03 -22.64
CA LYS A 428 7.18 33.40 -22.85
C LYS A 428 7.44 34.17 -21.56
N ARG A 429 6.59 33.98 -20.55
CA ARG A 429 6.45 34.92 -19.42
C ARG A 429 6.94 34.39 -18.08
N ILE A 430 7.12 33.07 -17.94
CA ILE A 430 7.67 32.45 -16.74
C ILE A 430 9.13 32.06 -17.00
N THR A 431 10.03 32.63 -16.21
CA THR A 431 11.48 32.41 -16.29
C THR A 431 12.01 31.98 -14.91
N PRO A 432 12.77 30.88 -14.78
CA PRO A 432 13.13 29.90 -15.81
C PRO A 432 11.94 29.16 -16.42
N LYS A 433 12.16 28.48 -17.56
CA LYS A 433 11.09 27.71 -18.24
C LYS A 433 10.55 26.62 -17.31
N LEU A 434 9.23 26.56 -17.16
CA LEU A 434 8.56 25.63 -16.26
C LEU A 434 7.83 24.53 -17.05
N PRO A 435 8.22 23.23 -16.96
CA PRO A 435 7.57 22.13 -17.65
C PRO A 435 6.28 21.69 -16.93
N ALA A 436 5.29 22.58 -16.87
CA ALA A 436 3.97 22.32 -16.29
C ALA A 436 2.97 21.89 -17.37
N PRO A 437 2.57 20.60 -17.45
CA PRO A 437 1.65 20.14 -18.49
C PRO A 437 0.24 20.71 -18.30
N VAL A 438 -0.30 21.29 -19.38
CA VAL A 438 -1.70 21.71 -19.51
C VAL A 438 -2.46 20.62 -20.26
N GLN A 439 -3.58 20.15 -19.72
CA GLN A 439 -4.38 19.08 -20.28
C GLN A 439 -5.87 19.47 -20.33
N VAL A 440 -6.61 18.99 -21.33
CA VAL A 440 -8.08 19.03 -21.29
C VAL A 440 -8.56 17.81 -20.50
N ARG A 441 -9.50 18.04 -19.57
CA ARG A 441 -10.22 17.02 -18.79
C ARG A 441 -11.73 17.27 -18.94
N THR A 442 -12.54 16.27 -18.57
CA THR A 442 -14.01 16.38 -18.59
C THR A 442 -14.53 16.28 -17.16
N LEU A 443 -15.23 17.30 -16.69
CA LEU A 443 -15.77 17.40 -15.32
C LEU A 443 -17.24 17.86 -15.41
N ASP A 444 -18.15 17.22 -14.68
CA ASP A 444 -19.61 17.40 -14.78
C ASP A 444 -20.20 17.24 -16.21
N GLY A 445 -19.45 16.58 -17.12
CA GLY A 445 -19.78 16.49 -18.55
C GLY A 445 -19.30 17.68 -19.41
N ALA A 446 -18.55 18.62 -18.83
CA ALA A 446 -18.01 19.81 -19.50
C ALA A 446 -16.47 19.77 -19.63
N ASN A 447 -15.93 20.33 -20.72
CA ASN A 447 -14.49 20.43 -20.91
C ASN A 447 -13.88 21.48 -19.97
N VAL A 448 -12.87 21.09 -19.19
CA VAL A 448 -12.08 21.95 -18.30
C VAL A 448 -10.60 21.84 -18.61
N LEU A 449 -9.80 22.86 -18.31
CA LEU A 449 -8.34 22.78 -18.36
C LEU A 449 -7.79 22.45 -16.98
N HIS A 450 -6.94 21.44 -16.92
CA HIS A 450 -6.17 21.05 -15.75
C HIS A 450 -4.69 21.33 -16.01
N ILE A 451 -4.05 22.04 -15.09
CA ILE A 451 -2.61 22.32 -15.10
C ILE A 451 -2.01 21.68 -13.86
N GLN A 452 -1.03 20.80 -14.07
CA GLN A 452 -0.21 20.27 -12.99
C GLN A 452 1.06 21.13 -12.89
N VAL A 453 1.15 21.96 -11.85
CA VAL A 453 2.31 22.83 -11.60
C VAL A 453 3.31 22.05 -10.75
N PRO A 454 4.49 21.66 -11.28
CA PRO A 454 5.49 21.00 -10.45
C PRO A 454 6.06 21.98 -9.42
N ARG A 455 6.60 21.44 -8.32
CA ARG A 455 7.46 22.23 -7.43
C ARG A 455 8.68 22.67 -8.24
N GLY A 456 8.95 23.98 -8.25
CA GLY A 456 9.99 24.57 -9.06
C GLY A 456 11.39 24.10 -8.66
N GLU A 457 12.08 23.45 -9.58
CA GLU A 457 13.45 22.93 -9.43
C GLU A 457 14.50 24.05 -9.47
N ASP A 458 14.37 24.95 -10.45
CA ASP A 458 15.29 26.06 -10.77
C ASP A 458 14.86 27.38 -10.09
N ALA A 459 14.34 27.29 -8.87
CA ALA A 459 13.77 28.44 -8.18
C ALA A 459 14.84 29.52 -7.89
N PRO A 460 14.53 30.82 -8.03
CA PRO A 460 13.20 31.41 -8.11
C PRO A 460 12.63 31.52 -9.53
N TYR A 461 11.34 31.21 -9.67
CA TYR A 461 10.57 31.48 -10.89
C TYR A 461 9.96 32.88 -10.80
N VAL A 462 9.97 33.57 -11.94
CA VAL A 462 9.63 35.00 -12.08
C VAL A 462 8.64 35.18 -13.23
N LEU A 463 7.58 35.96 -13.00
CA LEU A 463 6.62 36.36 -14.02
C LEU A 463 7.03 37.71 -14.64
N ASP A 464 7.01 37.79 -15.97
CA ASP A 464 7.38 38.97 -16.76
C ASP A 464 8.78 39.51 -16.42
N GLY A 465 9.70 38.62 -16.04
CA GLY A 465 11.10 38.93 -15.71
C GLY A 465 11.36 39.73 -14.43
N ALA A 466 10.31 40.25 -13.77
CA ALA A 466 10.43 41.14 -12.61
C ALA A 466 9.58 40.75 -11.38
N HIS A 467 8.52 39.96 -11.55
CA HIS A 467 7.52 39.74 -10.50
C HIS A 467 7.62 38.34 -9.86
N PHE A 468 8.04 38.31 -8.61
CA PHE A 468 8.05 37.11 -7.77
C PHE A 468 6.72 36.99 -7.02
N PHE A 469 6.10 35.81 -7.07
CA PHE A 469 4.87 35.52 -6.33
C PHE A 469 5.04 34.34 -5.38
N VAL A 470 4.31 34.37 -4.26
CA VAL A 470 4.16 33.30 -3.27
C VAL A 470 2.67 33.10 -2.99
N ARG A 471 2.26 31.85 -2.84
CA ARG A 471 0.88 31.47 -2.50
C ARG A 471 0.78 31.19 -1.00
N ALA A 472 -0.11 31.92 -0.33
CA ALA A 472 -0.47 31.70 1.06
C ALA A 472 -1.96 31.36 1.11
N ASP A 473 -2.29 30.19 1.67
CA ASP A 473 -3.62 29.60 1.62
C ASP A 473 -4.25 29.70 0.22
N ALA A 474 -5.40 30.35 0.06
CA ALA A 474 -6.10 30.43 -1.22
C ALA A 474 -5.57 31.51 -2.18
N GLU A 475 -4.63 32.37 -1.78
CA GLU A 475 -4.26 33.59 -2.51
C GLU A 475 -2.78 33.69 -2.89
N SER A 476 -2.53 34.20 -4.10
CA SER A 476 -1.17 34.39 -4.64
C SER A 476 -0.81 35.89 -4.63
N ARG A 477 0.10 36.28 -3.74
CA ARG A 477 0.55 37.65 -3.53
C ARG A 477 2.01 37.85 -3.97
N PRO A 478 2.46 39.10 -4.18
CA PRO A 478 3.88 39.39 -4.35
C PRO A 478 4.70 38.83 -3.17
N ALA A 479 5.87 38.29 -3.48
CA ALA A 479 6.82 37.80 -2.49
C ALA A 479 7.50 38.99 -1.79
N THR A 480 7.67 38.88 -0.47
CA THR A 480 8.47 39.84 0.30
C THR A 480 9.97 39.61 0.07
N ARG A 481 10.81 40.59 0.45
CA ARG A 481 12.27 40.50 0.32
C ARG A 481 12.83 39.20 0.89
N ASP A 482 12.38 38.82 2.09
CA ASP A 482 12.93 37.67 2.81
C ASP A 482 12.45 36.34 2.21
N GLU A 483 11.22 36.31 1.68
CA GLU A 483 10.72 35.17 0.89
C GLU A 483 11.49 35.00 -0.42
N ILE A 484 11.79 36.08 -1.15
CA ILE A 484 12.62 36.03 -2.37
C ILE A 484 14.02 35.50 -2.04
N VAL A 485 14.63 35.97 -0.95
CA VAL A 485 15.93 35.47 -0.46
C VAL A 485 15.87 33.99 -0.06
N ALA A 486 14.78 33.54 0.59
CA ALA A 486 14.60 32.14 0.95
C ALA A 486 14.43 31.23 -0.28
N ILE A 487 13.63 31.64 -1.26
CA ILE A 487 13.43 30.92 -2.52
C ILE A 487 14.74 30.86 -3.32
N ALA A 488 15.48 31.96 -3.41
CA ALA A 488 16.76 32.02 -4.11
C ALA A 488 17.86 31.19 -3.43
N ARG A 489 17.94 31.22 -2.08
CA ARG A 489 18.85 30.33 -1.33
C ARG A 489 18.53 28.86 -1.58
N ARG A 490 17.24 28.49 -1.61
CA ARG A 490 16.77 27.12 -1.86
C ARG A 490 17.23 26.58 -3.22
N GLY A 491 17.22 27.41 -4.27
CA GLY A 491 17.80 27.05 -5.57
C GLY A 491 19.33 26.96 -5.52
N TYR A 492 19.99 27.95 -4.91
CA TYR A 492 21.45 28.01 -4.82
C TYR A 492 22.07 26.84 -4.02
N GLU A 493 21.42 26.38 -2.96
CA GLU A 493 21.87 25.21 -2.19
C GLU A 493 21.86 23.91 -3.00
N LYS A 494 20.96 23.79 -3.99
CA LYS A 494 20.91 22.66 -4.94
C LYS A 494 22.03 22.70 -5.99
N LEU A 495 22.61 23.88 -6.24
CA LEU A 495 23.70 24.10 -7.21
C LEU A 495 25.11 23.99 -6.58
N ARG A 496 25.24 23.84 -5.26
CA ARG A 496 26.54 23.54 -4.64
C ARG A 496 26.98 22.14 -5.05
N PRO A 497 28.21 21.95 -5.56
CA PRO A 497 28.81 20.63 -5.65
C PRO A 497 28.78 19.96 -4.27
N GLN A 498 28.29 18.72 -4.22
CA GLN A 498 28.46 17.88 -3.03
C GLN A 498 29.97 17.66 -2.87
N GLU A 499 30.58 18.23 -1.83
CA GLU A 499 31.93 17.82 -1.43
C GLU A 499 31.90 16.31 -1.16
N PRO A 500 32.87 15.53 -1.68
CA PRO A 500 32.87 14.09 -1.49
C PRO A 500 32.97 13.80 0.01
N ARG A 501 31.89 13.25 0.59
CA ARG A 501 31.90 12.83 2.00
C ARG A 501 33.14 11.97 2.25
N PRO A 502 33.94 12.25 3.28
CA PRO A 502 35.02 11.37 3.68
C PRO A 502 34.48 9.94 3.81
N LEU A 503 35.09 9.00 3.08
CA LEU A 503 34.74 7.60 3.16
C LEU A 503 34.84 7.17 4.62
N ALA A 504 33.77 6.58 5.16
CA ALA A 504 33.81 5.98 6.48
C ALA A 504 34.96 4.96 6.52
N PRO A 505 35.82 4.97 7.56
CA PRO A 505 36.95 4.06 7.62
C PRO A 505 36.48 2.61 7.47
N GLN A 506 36.94 1.92 6.43
CA GLN A 506 36.60 0.51 6.26
C GLN A 506 37.19 -0.29 7.44
N PRO A 507 36.45 -1.29 7.98
CA PRO A 507 36.97 -2.14 9.03
C PRO A 507 38.22 -2.87 8.52
N GLN A 508 39.36 -2.66 9.18
CA GLN A 508 40.60 -3.32 8.79
C GLN A 508 40.47 -4.84 9.02
N PRO A 509 40.99 -5.69 8.10
CA PRO A 509 40.98 -7.14 8.29
C PRO A 509 41.80 -7.51 9.54
N ASP A 510 41.24 -8.37 10.38
CA ASP A 510 41.73 -8.63 11.73
C ASP A 510 43.12 -9.32 11.71
N ARG A 511 44.17 -8.56 12.07
CA ARG A 511 45.56 -9.04 12.16
C ARG A 511 45.83 -9.87 13.43
N ARG A 512 44.91 -10.75 13.81
CA ARG A 512 45.04 -11.70 14.94
C ARG A 512 45.05 -13.17 14.52
N GLN A 513 45.77 -13.50 13.44
CA GLN A 513 46.13 -14.89 13.13
C GLN A 513 47.44 -15.02 12.34
N GLN A 514 48.57 -14.76 13.01
CA GLN A 514 49.91 -15.26 12.67
C GLN A 514 50.92 -14.98 13.80
N GLN A 515 51.09 -15.94 14.70
CA GLN A 515 52.30 -16.11 15.51
C GLN A 515 52.66 -17.60 15.48
N PRO A 516 53.93 -17.98 15.23
CA PRO A 516 54.35 -19.38 15.21
C PRO A 516 54.40 -19.96 16.62
N SER A 517 54.11 -21.27 16.72
CA SER A 517 54.05 -22.00 17.99
C SER A 517 55.43 -22.28 18.59
N GLN A 518 55.50 -22.24 19.93
CA GLN A 518 56.62 -22.78 20.71
C GLN A 518 56.19 -24.08 21.43
N PRO A 519 57.12 -25.02 21.69
CA PRO A 519 56.80 -26.32 22.29
C PRO A 519 56.49 -26.24 23.80
N PRO A 520 55.77 -27.23 24.36
CA PRO A 520 55.30 -27.18 25.76
C PRO A 520 56.37 -27.61 26.78
N PRO A 521 56.38 -27.02 27.99
CA PRO A 521 57.17 -27.53 29.11
C PRO A 521 56.50 -28.72 29.82
N GLU A 522 57.30 -29.62 30.37
CA GLU A 522 56.84 -30.84 31.06
C GLU A 522 56.22 -30.59 32.45
N ARG A 523 55.42 -31.56 32.94
CA ARG A 523 54.98 -31.64 34.33
C ARG A 523 56.03 -32.32 35.22
N ARG A 524 56.34 -31.74 36.39
CA ARG A 524 56.83 -32.48 37.58
C ARG A 524 56.21 -31.95 38.87
N GLN A 525 56.16 -32.80 39.89
CA GLN A 525 55.75 -32.55 41.29
C GLN A 525 56.98 -32.74 42.22
N PRO A 526 56.86 -32.72 43.56
CA PRO A 526 56.52 -31.58 44.42
C PRO A 526 57.65 -31.23 45.44
N GLU A 527 57.32 -30.38 46.43
CA GLU A 527 58.06 -29.90 47.62
C GLU A 527 59.15 -30.80 48.29
N PRO A 528 60.15 -30.26 49.07
CA PRO A 528 59.88 -29.37 50.23
C PRO A 528 60.93 -28.32 50.74
N ARG A 529 60.39 -27.32 51.48
CA ARG A 529 60.91 -26.63 52.71
C ARG A 529 62.22 -25.78 52.80
N LYS A 530 61.97 -24.50 53.16
CA LYS A 530 62.53 -23.66 54.28
C LYS A 530 63.89 -22.92 54.18
N SER A 531 63.79 -21.58 54.35
CA SER A 531 64.54 -20.75 55.33
C SER A 531 63.72 -19.47 55.68
N GLN A 532 64.22 -18.56 56.53
CA GLN A 532 63.48 -17.50 57.27
C GLN A 532 64.36 -16.23 57.47
N PRO A 533 63.88 -15.07 58.04
CA PRO A 533 62.54 -14.45 58.11
C PRO A 533 62.59 -12.89 57.76
N PRO A 534 62.01 -11.87 58.48
CA PRO A 534 61.29 -10.77 57.79
C PRO A 534 61.63 -9.30 58.19
N LEU A 535 60.88 -8.31 57.68
CA LEU A 535 60.79 -6.93 58.21
C LEU A 535 59.37 -6.35 58.08
N GLN A 536 59.06 -5.25 58.78
CA GLN A 536 57.69 -4.84 59.16
C GLN A 536 57.17 -3.50 58.57
N GLN A 537 55.85 -3.29 58.70
CA GLN A 537 55.08 -2.08 58.37
C GLN A 537 55.06 -1.05 59.53
N GLN A 538 54.69 0.22 59.25
CA GLN A 538 53.83 0.99 60.16
C GLN A 538 53.14 2.22 59.52
N HIS A 539 52.01 2.66 60.11
CA HIS A 539 51.22 3.85 59.74
C HIS A 539 51.36 4.99 60.76
N LYS A 540 51.02 6.25 60.36
CA LYS A 540 50.08 7.13 61.11
C LYS A 540 49.69 8.43 60.36
N GLN A 541 48.73 9.16 60.93
CA GLN A 541 47.96 10.30 60.33
C GLN A 541 48.22 11.63 61.08
N ARG A 542 47.92 12.79 60.46
CA ARG A 542 47.52 14.02 61.20
C ARG A 542 46.83 15.12 60.34
N PRO A 543 45.91 15.94 60.90
CA PRO A 543 45.34 17.17 60.30
C PRO A 543 45.80 18.45 61.10
N PRO A 544 45.05 19.58 61.14
CA PRO A 544 44.75 20.61 60.10
C PRO A 544 45.17 22.05 60.54
N GLN A 545 44.96 23.11 59.73
CA GLN A 545 44.56 24.47 60.21
C GLN A 545 44.23 25.51 59.10
N GLN A 546 43.87 26.76 59.51
CA GLN A 546 43.30 27.86 58.71
C GLN A 546 44.17 29.13 58.74
N SER A 547 43.96 30.09 57.82
CA SER A 547 43.82 31.55 58.14
C SER A 547 43.46 32.42 56.92
N ARG A 548 43.16 33.71 57.16
CA ARG A 548 42.59 34.76 56.25
C ARG A 548 43.42 36.07 56.42
N PRO A 549 43.25 37.17 55.64
CA PRO A 549 42.04 38.05 55.61
C PRO A 549 41.72 38.64 54.18
N THR A 550 40.71 39.48 53.87
CA THR A 550 40.01 40.58 54.59
C THR A 550 38.48 40.72 54.36
N ALA A 551 38.03 41.48 53.34
CA ALA A 551 36.72 42.22 53.25
C ALA A 551 36.00 42.02 51.87
N LYS A 552 34.73 42.37 51.58
CA LYS A 552 33.65 43.26 52.13
C LYS A 552 33.71 44.74 51.70
N PRO A 553 32.57 45.50 51.60
CA PRO A 553 31.15 45.23 52.03
C PRO A 553 30.11 45.39 50.86
N GLN A 554 28.74 45.35 50.92
CA GLN A 554 27.69 44.92 51.89
C GLN A 554 26.29 44.67 51.22
N GLN A 555 25.28 44.33 52.04
CA GLN A 555 23.80 44.38 51.87
C GLN A 555 23.20 45.06 53.16
N PRO A 556 21.88 45.36 53.38
CA PRO A 556 20.61 44.72 52.93
C PRO A 556 19.50 45.80 52.60
N PRO A 557 18.15 45.69 52.82
CA PRO A 557 17.26 44.57 53.23
C PRO A 557 15.95 44.40 52.40
N ALA A 558 15.01 43.60 52.90
CA ALA A 558 13.64 43.45 52.41
C ALA A 558 12.62 43.46 53.56
N GLN A 559 11.40 44.01 53.34
CA GLN A 559 10.20 43.75 54.16
C GLN A 559 8.90 44.07 53.38
N ARG A 560 7.75 43.67 53.94
CA ARG A 560 6.41 43.71 53.31
C ARG A 560 5.64 44.99 53.68
N GLU A 561 4.71 45.45 52.82
CA GLU A 561 3.28 45.41 53.17
C GLU A 561 2.32 45.50 51.95
N ARG A 562 1.01 45.71 52.18
CA ARG A 562 -0.11 45.30 51.30
C ARG A 562 -0.82 46.46 50.57
N ARG A 563 -1.36 46.22 49.35
CA ARG A 563 -2.82 46.19 49.07
C ARG A 563 -3.19 46.01 47.57
N ASP A 564 -4.12 45.07 47.35
CA ASP A 564 -5.30 45.05 46.44
C ASP A 564 -5.20 45.26 44.89
N LYS A 565 -5.82 44.31 44.17
CA LYS A 565 -6.44 44.37 42.80
C LYS A 565 -5.58 44.88 41.62
N SER A 566 -5.38 44.12 40.54
CA SER A 566 -6.41 43.41 39.75
C SER A 566 -5.80 42.22 38.94
N GLN A 567 -6.58 41.60 38.05
CA GLN A 567 -6.42 40.19 37.65
C GLN A 567 -5.68 39.91 36.33
N HIS A 568 -4.65 39.07 36.40
CA HIS A 568 -4.33 38.04 35.39
C HIS A 568 -5.30 36.83 35.58
N ALA A 569 -5.38 35.79 34.75
CA ALA A 569 -4.32 35.19 33.92
C ALA A 569 -4.84 34.34 32.74
N GLU A 570 -3.90 33.95 31.87
CA GLU A 570 -3.99 32.75 31.03
C GLU A 570 -3.99 31.47 31.91
N PRO A 571 -4.61 30.36 31.48
CA PRO A 571 -4.69 29.14 32.29
C PRO A 571 -3.39 28.34 32.29
N THR A 572 -2.82 28.13 33.48
CA THR A 572 -1.64 27.27 33.71
C THR A 572 -1.94 25.79 33.43
N SER A 573 -1.08 25.12 32.68
CA SER A 573 -1.14 23.66 32.44
C SER A 573 -0.86 22.85 33.72
N VAL A 574 -1.75 21.92 34.06
CA VAL A 574 -1.62 21.07 35.26
C VAL A 574 -0.78 19.83 34.94
N THR A 575 0.43 19.74 35.51
CA THR A 575 1.27 18.54 35.43
C THR A 575 0.86 17.53 36.50
N ILE A 576 0.26 16.40 36.11
CA ILE A 576 0.13 15.23 36.99
C ILE A 576 1.42 14.41 36.91
N ALA A 577 2.10 14.24 38.05
CA ALA A 577 3.41 13.62 38.10
C ALA A 577 3.34 12.08 38.10
N ALA A 578 3.78 11.45 37.00
CA ALA A 578 4.15 10.04 36.99
C ALA A 578 5.63 9.88 37.39
N GLN A 579 5.92 9.00 38.34
CA GLN A 579 7.30 8.68 38.73
C GLN A 579 8.00 7.83 37.64
N PRO A 580 9.34 7.91 37.51
CA PRO A 580 10.06 7.22 36.44
C PRO A 580 10.02 5.69 36.62
N LEU A 581 9.31 5.00 35.73
CA LEU A 581 9.39 3.55 35.60
C LEU A 581 10.71 3.17 34.89
N LEU A 582 11.33 2.11 35.38
CA LEU A 582 12.61 1.59 34.91
C LEU A 582 12.53 1.07 33.48
N ALA A 583 13.64 1.16 32.75
CA ALA A 583 13.77 0.60 31.42
C ALA A 583 13.98 -0.92 31.48
N GLU A 584 12.89 -1.67 31.31
CA GLU A 584 12.91 -3.13 31.18
C GLU A 584 12.31 -3.61 29.84
N SER A 585 12.37 -4.92 29.60
CA SER A 585 12.26 -5.57 28.29
C SER A 585 10.83 -5.67 27.73
N ASN A 586 10.71 -6.20 26.51
CA ASN A 586 9.43 -6.56 25.87
C ASN A 586 8.77 -7.75 26.59
N GLY A 587 8.31 -7.54 27.82
CA GLY A 587 7.79 -8.56 28.74
C GLY A 587 6.76 -8.00 29.72
N ALA A 588 5.75 -7.27 29.24
CA ALA A 588 4.70 -6.73 30.08
C ALA A 588 3.93 -7.85 30.80
N LEU A 589 4.07 -7.94 32.14
CA LEU A 589 3.56 -9.04 32.96
C LEU A 589 2.12 -9.42 32.59
N ALA A 590 1.91 -10.72 32.37
CA ALA A 590 0.58 -11.29 32.27
C ALA A 590 -0.02 -11.38 33.68
N LEU A 591 -0.95 -10.49 34.00
CA LEU A 591 -1.73 -10.57 35.24
C LEU A 591 -2.56 -11.87 35.23
N PRO A 592 -2.54 -12.69 36.30
CA PRO A 592 -3.38 -13.89 36.36
C PRO A 592 -4.86 -13.53 36.15
N GLY A 593 -5.51 -14.17 35.18
CA GLY A 593 -6.91 -13.87 34.84
C GLY A 593 -7.12 -12.72 33.84
N MET A 594 -6.07 -12.16 33.24
CA MET A 594 -6.21 -11.17 32.16
C MET A 594 -7.10 -11.69 31.01
N PRO A 595 -8.12 -10.93 30.54
CA PRO A 595 -8.94 -11.34 29.41
C PRO A 595 -8.16 -11.46 28.10
N LYS A 596 -8.60 -12.37 27.21
CA LYS A 596 -7.99 -12.63 25.89
C LYS A 596 -8.59 -11.81 24.74
N THR A 597 -9.63 -11.02 24.99
CA THR A 597 -10.26 -10.11 24.02
C THR A 597 -10.55 -8.77 24.69
N GLY A 598 -10.85 -7.74 23.90
CA GLY A 598 -10.95 -6.36 24.40
C GLY A 598 -9.61 -5.61 24.31
N VAL A 599 -9.53 -4.47 25.00
CA VAL A 599 -8.43 -3.50 24.90
C VAL A 599 -8.07 -2.91 26.26
N GLN A 600 -6.78 -2.75 26.54
CA GLN A 600 -6.26 -2.07 27.74
C GLN A 600 -5.59 -0.74 27.32
N VAL A 601 -5.90 0.37 27.99
CA VAL A 601 -5.10 1.61 27.86
C VAL A 601 -3.97 1.58 28.89
N LEU A 602 -2.74 1.86 28.46
CA LEU A 602 -1.51 1.74 29.26
C LEU A 602 -0.94 3.08 29.73
N SER A 603 -0.99 4.10 28.87
CA SER A 603 -0.56 5.46 29.20
C SER A 603 -1.33 6.52 28.40
N MET A 604 -1.31 7.74 28.92
CA MET A 604 -1.82 8.97 28.31
C MET A 604 -0.76 10.04 28.53
N GLU A 605 -0.35 10.72 27.46
CA GLU A 605 0.74 11.70 27.44
C GLU A 605 0.35 12.87 26.53
N GLU A 606 0.38 14.10 27.04
CA GLU A 606 0.22 15.28 26.20
C GLU A 606 1.57 15.71 25.61
N ARG A 607 1.60 15.99 24.30
CA ARG A 607 2.76 16.56 23.62
C ARG A 607 2.28 17.62 22.62
N ASN A 608 2.74 18.86 22.77
CA ASN A 608 2.40 19.99 21.91
C ASN A 608 0.88 20.24 21.76
N GLY A 609 0.10 20.17 22.84
CA GLY A 609 -1.36 20.36 22.80
C GLY A 609 -2.14 19.19 22.18
N VAL A 610 -1.49 18.06 21.89
CA VAL A 610 -2.11 16.84 21.38
C VAL A 610 -1.92 15.71 22.39
N ILE A 611 -3.01 15.07 22.78
CA ILE A 611 -2.99 13.93 23.70
C ILE A 611 -2.76 12.65 22.90
N TYR A 612 -1.73 11.91 23.31
CA TYR A 612 -1.32 10.62 22.78
C TYR A 612 -1.54 9.52 23.83
N PHE A 613 -2.04 8.38 23.40
CA PHE A 613 -2.32 7.22 24.22
C PHE A 613 -1.44 6.04 23.79
N THR A 614 -1.09 5.19 24.75
CA THR A 614 -0.54 3.85 24.51
C THR A 614 -1.62 2.83 24.81
N VAL A 615 -1.89 1.94 23.85
CA VAL A 615 -3.01 0.98 23.87
C VAL A 615 -2.49 -0.43 23.63
N ARG A 616 -2.95 -1.40 24.41
CA ARG A 616 -2.67 -2.83 24.25
C ARG A 616 -3.93 -3.53 23.77
N ASP A 617 -3.88 -4.13 22.58
CA ASP A 617 -4.97 -4.96 22.06
C ASP A 617 -4.80 -6.39 22.60
N LEU A 618 -5.83 -6.92 23.28
CA LEU A 618 -5.67 -8.18 24.03
C LEU A 618 -5.73 -9.41 23.13
N ARG A 619 -6.29 -9.26 21.91
CA ARG A 619 -6.50 -10.36 20.95
C ARG A 619 -5.21 -10.89 20.34
N ASN A 620 -4.23 -10.00 20.17
CA ASN A 620 -2.91 -10.29 19.62
C ASN A 620 -1.76 -9.76 20.50
N ASN A 621 -2.08 -9.36 21.75
CA ASN A 621 -1.18 -8.81 22.76
C ASN A 621 -0.33 -7.59 22.31
N SER A 622 -0.68 -6.93 21.19
CA SER A 622 0.13 -5.88 20.58
C SER A 622 0.01 -4.55 21.32
N ILE A 623 1.12 -3.84 21.51
CA ILE A 623 1.16 -2.51 22.16
C ILE A 623 1.41 -1.42 21.12
N ILE A 624 0.40 -0.58 20.90
CA ILE A 624 0.38 0.52 19.94
C ILE A 624 0.60 1.84 20.70
N ARG A 625 1.66 2.56 20.36
CA ARG A 625 2.04 3.86 20.96
C ARG A 625 1.62 5.02 20.05
N ASN A 626 1.51 6.21 20.63
CA ASN A 626 1.16 7.46 19.94
C ASN A 626 -0.23 7.46 19.26
N VAL A 627 -1.21 6.75 19.82
CA VAL A 627 -2.60 6.78 19.32
C VAL A 627 -3.27 8.07 19.79
N THR A 628 -3.79 8.91 18.88
CA THR A 628 -4.61 10.08 19.23
C THR A 628 -6.10 9.75 19.17
N MET A 629 -6.95 10.54 19.84
CA MET A 629 -8.42 10.46 19.71
C MET A 629 -8.91 10.52 18.25
N LYS A 630 -8.23 11.28 17.38
CA LYS A 630 -8.57 11.40 15.94
C LYS A 630 -8.11 10.23 15.08
N SER A 631 -7.11 9.47 15.52
CA SER A 631 -6.60 8.29 14.80
C SER A 631 -7.19 6.97 15.31
N ALA A 632 -7.70 6.94 16.54
CA ALA A 632 -8.39 5.80 17.10
C ALA A 632 -9.72 5.55 16.36
N ARG A 633 -10.06 4.27 16.16
CA ARG A 633 -11.32 3.83 15.54
C ARG A 633 -11.99 2.77 16.41
N ASP A 634 -13.30 2.63 16.24
CA ASP A 634 -14.12 1.55 16.80
C ASP A 634 -13.83 1.30 18.30
N LEU A 635 -13.39 0.09 18.64
CA LEU A 635 -13.08 -0.32 20.01
C LEU A 635 -11.93 0.48 20.65
N TRP A 636 -10.93 0.92 19.86
CA TRP A 636 -9.84 1.74 20.40
C TRP A 636 -10.32 3.15 20.71
N HIS A 637 -11.21 3.70 19.88
CA HIS A 637 -11.82 5.01 20.16
C HIS A 637 -12.66 4.93 21.44
N TYR A 638 -13.52 3.91 21.57
CA TYR A 638 -14.29 3.67 22.80
C TYR A 638 -13.41 3.53 24.06
N ALA A 639 -12.38 2.68 24.00
CA ALA A 639 -11.48 2.44 25.13
C ALA A 639 -10.73 3.70 25.56
N ILE A 640 -10.27 4.51 24.60
CA ILE A 640 -9.61 5.79 24.90
C ILE A 640 -10.60 6.80 25.48
N THR A 641 -11.82 6.92 24.95
CA THR A 641 -12.84 7.83 25.52
C THR A 641 -13.15 7.46 26.97
N GLN A 642 -13.48 6.21 27.27
CA GLN A 642 -13.79 5.79 28.65
C GLN A 642 -12.58 5.84 29.59
N PHE A 643 -11.36 5.74 29.08
CA PHE A 643 -10.15 5.98 29.86
C PHE A 643 -9.88 7.47 30.11
N ALA A 644 -10.17 8.34 29.14
CA ALA A 644 -10.03 9.79 29.31
C ALA A 644 -11.06 10.36 30.30
N ASP A 645 -12.28 9.82 30.31
CA ASP A 645 -13.34 10.17 31.27
C ASP A 645 -13.04 9.66 32.69
N HIS A 646 -12.38 8.49 32.81
CA HIS A 646 -12.12 7.81 34.09
C HIS A 646 -10.69 7.21 34.18
N PRO A 647 -9.62 8.03 34.19
CA PRO A 647 -8.23 7.57 34.04
C PRO A 647 -7.68 6.77 35.23
N SER A 648 -8.30 6.89 36.40
CA SER A 648 -8.03 6.08 37.60
C SER A 648 -8.88 4.81 37.70
N GLY A 649 -9.76 4.57 36.72
CA GLY A 649 -10.91 3.68 36.85
C GLY A 649 -12.11 4.38 37.52
N PRO A 650 -13.32 3.81 37.39
CA PRO A 650 -14.53 4.36 38.01
C PRO A 650 -14.52 4.26 39.55
N GLU A 651 -15.19 5.20 40.22
CA GLU A 651 -15.12 5.38 41.67
C GLU A 651 -16.00 4.39 42.46
N GLU A 652 -17.17 4.02 41.93
CA GLU A 652 -18.07 3.01 42.51
C GLU A 652 -17.98 1.70 41.73
N VAL A 653 -17.48 0.64 42.39
CA VAL A 653 -17.23 -0.68 41.78
C VAL A 653 -17.45 -1.81 42.78
N GLU A 654 -18.33 -2.77 42.45
CA GLU A 654 -18.44 -4.03 43.22
C GLU A 654 -17.27 -4.98 42.90
N TRP A 655 -16.30 -5.05 43.81
CA TRP A 655 -15.18 -5.98 43.74
C TRP A 655 -15.53 -7.36 44.32
N GLN A 656 -15.15 -8.43 43.63
CA GLN A 656 -15.19 -9.81 44.12
C GLN A 656 -13.79 -10.40 44.02
N GLY A 657 -13.05 -10.35 45.13
CA GLY A 657 -11.63 -10.69 45.17
C GLY A 657 -10.78 -9.67 44.40
N ASP A 658 -9.96 -10.16 43.47
CA ASP A 658 -9.09 -9.38 42.59
C ASP A 658 -9.81 -8.76 41.37
N ARG A 659 -11.11 -9.03 41.18
CA ARG A 659 -11.84 -8.74 39.92
C ARG A 659 -13.13 -7.95 40.13
N ALA A 660 -13.52 -7.19 39.11
CA ALA A 660 -14.82 -6.53 39.03
C ALA A 660 -15.33 -6.43 37.58
N VAL A 661 -16.66 -6.34 37.44
CA VAL A 661 -17.35 -6.02 36.18
C VAL A 661 -17.86 -4.60 36.29
N LEU A 662 -17.55 -3.75 35.30
CA LEU A 662 -17.89 -2.33 35.30
C LEU A 662 -19.17 -2.07 34.52
N THR A 663 -19.29 -2.67 33.34
CA THR A 663 -20.45 -2.58 32.44
C THR A 663 -20.66 -3.93 31.76
N ARG A 664 -21.90 -4.19 31.31
CA ARG A 664 -22.17 -5.27 30.35
C ARG A 664 -23.34 -4.89 29.44
N GLU A 665 -23.06 -4.83 28.14
CA GLU A 665 -24.00 -4.29 27.15
C GLU A 665 -23.96 -5.11 25.84
N MET A 666 -25.08 -5.14 25.11
CA MET A 666 -25.11 -5.69 23.75
C MET A 666 -24.77 -4.57 22.75
N ARG A 667 -23.67 -4.71 22.01
CA ARG A 667 -23.25 -3.74 20.99
C ARG A 667 -22.86 -4.45 19.70
N ALA A 668 -23.44 -4.03 18.58
CA ALA A 668 -23.28 -4.65 17.25
C ALA A 668 -23.52 -6.18 17.27
N GLY A 669 -24.62 -6.62 17.88
CA GLY A 669 -25.05 -8.03 17.91
C GLY A 669 -24.23 -8.96 18.83
N LYS A 670 -23.23 -8.45 19.56
CA LYS A 670 -22.47 -9.23 20.55
C LYS A 670 -22.56 -8.62 21.94
N MET A 671 -22.58 -9.47 22.96
CA MET A 671 -22.36 -9.04 24.34
C MET A 671 -20.90 -8.59 24.51
N ARG A 672 -20.71 -7.45 25.18
CA ARG A 672 -19.40 -6.94 25.59
C ARG A 672 -19.47 -6.47 27.04
N SER A 673 -18.36 -6.64 27.75
CA SER A 673 -18.21 -6.20 29.14
C SER A 673 -16.95 -5.34 29.27
N ASP A 674 -17.02 -4.28 30.08
CA ASP A 674 -15.82 -3.59 30.57
C ASP A 674 -15.48 -4.17 31.94
N LEU A 675 -14.22 -4.56 32.15
CA LEU A 675 -13.77 -5.38 33.27
C LEU A 675 -12.58 -4.73 33.98
N ALA A 676 -12.41 -4.97 35.28
CA ALA A 676 -11.26 -4.49 36.04
C ALA A 676 -10.59 -5.60 36.87
N ILE A 677 -9.26 -5.60 36.89
CA ILE A 677 -8.43 -6.39 37.82
C ILE A 677 -7.68 -5.42 38.74
N ARG A 678 -7.55 -5.76 40.01
CA ARG A 678 -6.64 -5.11 40.95
C ARG A 678 -5.39 -5.99 41.11
N ASP A 679 -4.21 -5.44 40.82
CA ASP A 679 -2.95 -6.16 40.96
C ASP A 679 -2.53 -6.32 42.44
N ALA A 680 -1.46 -7.08 42.68
CA ALA A 680 -0.93 -7.32 44.03
C ALA A 680 -0.41 -6.06 44.75
N ASN A 681 -0.25 -4.94 44.04
CA ASN A 681 0.14 -3.64 44.58
C ASN A 681 -1.08 -2.71 44.80
N GLY A 682 -2.30 -3.20 44.56
CA GLY A 682 -3.54 -2.43 44.65
C GLY A 682 -3.90 -1.62 43.40
N LYS A 683 -3.07 -1.65 42.35
CA LYS A 683 -3.30 -0.89 41.12
C LYS A 683 -4.45 -1.49 40.32
N VAL A 684 -5.43 -0.65 39.99
CA VAL A 684 -6.55 -1.02 39.11
C VAL A 684 -6.08 -1.01 37.66
N VAL A 685 -6.48 -2.05 36.91
CA VAL A 685 -6.24 -2.21 35.48
C VAL A 685 -7.58 -2.50 34.81
N VAL A 686 -7.97 -1.67 33.85
CA VAL A 686 -9.26 -1.76 33.14
C VAL A 686 -9.08 -2.34 31.74
N PHE A 687 -10.02 -3.18 31.33
CA PHE A 687 -10.12 -3.82 30.02
C PHE A 687 -11.47 -3.49 29.40
N TYR A 688 -11.46 -2.88 28.22
CA TYR A 688 -12.64 -2.34 27.56
C TYR A 688 -13.13 -3.23 26.41
N GLY A 689 -14.45 -3.39 26.31
CA GLY A 689 -15.17 -4.08 25.24
C GLY A 689 -14.79 -5.56 25.08
N VAL A 690 -14.50 -6.24 26.17
CA VAL A 690 -14.18 -7.67 26.24
C VAL A 690 -15.38 -8.50 25.78
N THR A 691 -15.18 -9.49 24.91
CA THR A 691 -16.22 -10.44 24.49
C THR A 691 -16.18 -11.71 25.34
N ASP A 692 -17.31 -12.39 25.48
CA ASP A 692 -17.43 -13.62 26.28
C ASP A 692 -16.42 -14.72 25.83
N ASP A 693 -16.05 -14.74 24.54
CA ASP A 693 -15.02 -15.62 23.96
C ASP A 693 -13.64 -15.48 24.65
N GLY A 694 -13.35 -14.31 25.23
CA GLY A 694 -12.08 -13.97 25.84
C GLY A 694 -11.93 -14.33 27.31
N LEU A 695 -12.93 -14.99 27.91
CA LEU A 695 -13.09 -15.12 29.37
C LEU A 695 -12.77 -16.51 29.92
N ASP A 696 -12.12 -16.54 31.08
CA ASP A 696 -11.99 -17.72 31.93
C ASP A 696 -13.29 -17.98 32.74
N GLU A 697 -13.36 -19.12 33.44
CA GLU A 697 -14.58 -19.52 34.13
C GLU A 697 -14.95 -18.56 35.28
N ARG A 698 -13.97 -18.09 36.04
CA ARG A 698 -14.15 -17.08 37.10
C ARG A 698 -14.76 -15.78 36.58
N TRP A 699 -14.39 -15.35 35.37
CA TRP A 699 -15.04 -14.21 34.73
C TRP A 699 -16.50 -14.48 34.37
N ARG A 700 -16.83 -15.69 33.92
CA ARG A 700 -18.22 -16.07 33.56
C ARG A 700 -19.10 -16.15 34.80
N GLU A 701 -18.62 -16.76 35.89
CA GLU A 701 -19.28 -16.79 37.20
C GLU A 701 -19.58 -15.37 37.70
N LEU A 702 -18.57 -14.51 37.71
CA LEU A 702 -18.69 -13.12 38.16
C LEU A 702 -19.67 -12.31 37.29
N ILE A 703 -19.61 -12.48 35.96
CA ILE A 703 -20.51 -11.83 35.01
C ILE A 703 -21.94 -12.35 35.11
N ALA A 704 -22.16 -13.64 35.37
CA ALA A 704 -23.49 -14.18 35.64
C ALA A 704 -24.06 -13.59 36.93
N ALA A 705 -23.26 -13.51 38.00
CA ALA A 705 -23.64 -12.93 39.28
C ALA A 705 -23.90 -11.40 39.21
N PHE A 706 -23.23 -10.68 38.30
CA PHE A 706 -23.50 -9.27 37.98
C PHE A 706 -24.78 -9.10 37.14
N SER A 707 -24.95 -9.94 36.11
CA SER A 707 -26.14 -9.92 35.24
C SER A 707 -27.42 -10.23 36.02
N ALA A 708 -27.36 -11.18 36.96
CA ALA A 708 -28.49 -11.55 37.82
C ALA A 708 -28.88 -10.48 38.85
N ARG A 709 -28.00 -9.49 39.12
CA ARG A 709 -28.27 -8.35 40.02
C ARG A 709 -28.86 -7.13 39.29
N GLY A 710 -29.02 -7.17 37.97
CA GLY A 710 -29.49 -6.02 37.19
C GLY A 710 -28.42 -4.93 37.02
N GLY A 711 -27.15 -5.34 36.82
CA GLY A 711 -26.01 -4.44 36.65
C GLY A 711 -26.22 -3.34 35.60
N ALA A 712 -25.67 -2.16 35.88
CA ALA A 712 -26.08 -0.91 35.24
C ALA A 712 -25.81 -0.86 33.71
N SER A 713 -26.85 -0.46 32.98
CA SER A 713 -26.76 -0.02 31.59
C SER A 713 -26.66 1.51 31.55
N ARG A 714 -25.64 2.08 30.89
CA ARG A 714 -25.54 3.54 30.69
C ARG A 714 -26.46 3.94 29.53
N ASN A 715 -27.45 4.79 29.81
CA ASN A 715 -28.48 5.20 28.86
C ASN A 715 -27.91 5.79 27.55
N ALA A 716 -28.51 5.41 26.42
CA ALA A 716 -28.20 6.01 25.13
C ALA A 716 -28.70 7.47 25.04
N LEU A 717 -27.89 8.33 24.42
CA LEU A 717 -28.33 9.67 23.99
C LEU A 717 -28.98 9.59 22.60
N PRO A 718 -30.09 10.31 22.35
CA PRO A 718 -30.93 10.12 21.17
C PRO A 718 -30.38 10.80 19.91
N SER A 719 -30.70 10.25 18.75
CA SER A 719 -30.50 10.88 17.45
C SER A 719 -31.47 12.06 17.25
N GLY A 720 -30.95 13.28 17.32
CA GLY A 720 -31.73 14.49 17.09
C GLY A 720 -32.14 14.65 15.62
N ALA A 721 -33.40 14.35 15.31
CA ALA A 721 -34.05 14.88 14.12
C ALA A 721 -34.27 16.39 14.30
N GLY A 722 -33.91 17.19 13.30
CA GLY A 722 -34.06 18.64 13.38
C GLY A 722 -35.45 19.10 12.99
N ASP A 723 -36.09 19.88 13.86
CA ASP A 723 -37.17 20.80 13.49
C ASP A 723 -36.96 22.17 14.16
N LYS A 724 -37.66 23.21 13.69
CA LYS A 724 -37.31 24.62 13.94
C LYS A 724 -37.58 25.11 15.36
N PRO A 725 -36.80 26.10 15.85
CA PRO A 725 -37.03 26.74 17.14
C PRO A 725 -38.17 27.79 17.06
N PRO A 726 -39.00 27.91 18.10
CA PRO A 726 -39.75 29.13 18.38
C PRO A 726 -38.84 30.20 19.01
N THR A 727 -39.20 31.47 18.85
CA THR A 727 -38.53 32.61 19.48
C THR A 727 -38.85 32.73 20.98
N PRO A 728 -37.95 33.29 21.80
CA PRO A 728 -38.22 33.53 23.22
C PRO A 728 -39.26 34.64 23.41
N VAL A 729 -40.01 34.55 24.51
CA VAL A 729 -40.78 35.65 25.08
C VAL A 729 -39.95 36.25 26.21
N GLU A 730 -39.52 37.51 26.06
CA GLU A 730 -39.13 38.32 27.22
C GLU A 730 -40.39 39.00 27.77
N ASP A 731 -40.55 38.98 29.09
CA ASP A 731 -41.65 39.63 29.78
C ASP A 731 -41.07 40.73 30.68
N LYS A 732 -41.44 41.99 30.41
CA LYS A 732 -41.07 43.17 31.21
C LYS A 732 -42.19 44.19 31.21
N ALA A 733 -42.49 44.68 32.41
CA ALA A 733 -43.63 45.53 32.69
C ALA A 733 -43.47 46.98 32.22
N ASP A 734 -44.62 47.54 31.85
CA ASP A 734 -45.18 48.86 32.21
C ASP A 734 -44.33 50.15 32.29
N ALA A 735 -45.03 51.23 31.89
CA ALA A 735 -44.91 52.64 32.26
C ALA A 735 -44.07 53.58 31.35
N ASP A 736 -44.79 54.60 30.86
CA ASP A 736 -44.43 55.90 30.27
C ASP A 736 -43.42 55.97 29.10
#